data_AF-A0A4V1UW43-F1
#
_entry.id   AF-A0A4V1UW43-F1
#
_cell.length_a   1.000
_cell.length_b   1.000
_cell.length_c   1.000
_cell.angle_alpha   90.00
_cell.angle_beta   90.00
_cell.angle_gamma   90.00
#
_symmetry.space_group_name_H-M   'P 1'
#
loop_
_entity.id
_entity.type
_entity.pdbx_description
1 polymer ?
#
loop_
_entity_poly.entity_id
_entity_poly.type
_entity_poly.pdbx_seq_one_letter_code
_entity_poly.pdbx_strand_id
1 'polypeptide(L)'
;VPLKAKNIDTGAGLERIMAVAQGVHSNYDTDVFQTIIGAAAKVAGTEYRKNAENDVSMRVIADHLRAMTFLMVDGVMPSNEGRGYVLRRIMRRAMRHGHLLGVDKPFINTLVPTLVGVMGEAYPELQRGANMAMDVIKMEEERFGRTLKQGMSLLDDATKGLTAGDTLDGEVVFKLYDTFGFPVDLTNDALKPKNIAIDEEGFKTHMEAQRQRARAAFKGSGDAKLSDVWFDVQEKTGTTEFLGYKVTSAEGVVQALVADNTVVEAIEAGSKGILVVNQTPFYAESGGQVGDTGVATGDGFKADVTDTQKVLDGVWIHHVTVTEGRLCVGANVELKVDDARRDSICRNHTATHILFAGLREVLGDHVVQRGSRQDEKLTRFDISHPKAVTPEELAKVEQWVNERVWRNLPVVTKVIGKDEAVASGATAQFGEKYGDEVRVVYIGNPDSVNMVTADLCGGTHVGQTGEIGLFRITSESSVAAGIRRIEAVTHENARQSYAAEADLLKSLAVQLKTKASDLPERIKTLQSGAKKDSKAAASVDVGALIGKAEAFKGESKLVVAEVEGADGEALRVAVEDLKGRIGSGVVLLGSATEGKVAIVAGVTKDLIGSVSAGDIVKAACGAIGGKGGGRPELAMGGGAGSVAEALAAGRGAA
;
A
#
# COMPACT_ATOMS: atom_id res chain seq x y z
N VAL A 1 31.26 0.85 -37.25
CA VAL A 1 31.09 1.30 -38.66
C VAL A 1 30.47 2.69 -38.63
N PRO A 2 30.89 3.65 -39.47
CA PRO A 2 30.26 4.98 -39.52
C PRO A 2 28.77 4.87 -39.86
N LEU A 3 27.93 5.66 -39.19
CA LEU A 3 26.49 5.68 -39.45
C LEU A 3 26.17 6.30 -40.81
N LYS A 4 25.22 5.70 -41.54
CA LYS A 4 24.80 6.11 -42.89
C LYS A 4 24.08 7.46 -42.87
N ALA A 5 23.36 7.77 -41.78
CA ALA A 5 22.79 9.09 -41.51
C ALA A 5 23.65 9.83 -40.49
N LYS A 6 24.11 11.03 -40.85
CA LYS A 6 24.85 11.93 -39.95
C LYS A 6 23.88 12.99 -39.44
N ASN A 7 23.80 13.14 -38.12
CA ASN A 7 22.98 14.15 -37.47
C ASN A 7 23.87 15.23 -36.83
N ILE A 8 23.34 16.45 -36.73
CA ILE A 8 23.96 17.54 -35.96
C ILE A 8 23.21 17.62 -34.63
N ASP A 9 23.94 17.38 -33.54
CA ASP A 9 23.44 17.51 -32.17
C ASP A 9 23.94 18.84 -31.58
N THR A 10 23.03 19.80 -31.40
CA THR A 10 23.36 21.11 -30.81
C THR A 10 22.71 21.24 -29.44
N GLY A 11 23.48 21.66 -28.44
CA GLY A 11 22.98 22.01 -27.11
C GLY A 11 23.47 23.39 -26.70
N ALA A 12 22.53 24.28 -26.36
CA ALA A 12 22.82 25.61 -25.84
C ALA A 12 22.13 25.76 -24.46
N GLY A 13 22.93 25.76 -23.39
CA GLY A 13 22.39 25.83 -22.03
C GLY A 13 21.81 27.20 -21.72
N LEU A 14 20.48 27.31 -21.70
CA LEU A 14 19.75 28.55 -21.49
C LEU A 14 20.21 29.28 -20.22
N GLU A 15 20.38 28.58 -19.11
CA GLU A 15 20.80 29.18 -17.84
C GLU A 15 22.19 29.84 -17.91
N ARG A 16 23.10 29.29 -18.72
CA ARG A 16 24.44 29.89 -18.92
C ARG A 16 24.37 31.12 -19.81
N ILE A 17 23.52 31.07 -20.85
CA ILE A 17 23.26 32.23 -21.71
C ILE A 17 22.65 33.36 -20.88
N MET A 18 21.69 33.04 -20.01
CA MET A 18 21.07 34.00 -19.10
C MET A 18 22.08 34.62 -18.13
N ALA A 19 23.00 33.82 -17.55
CA ALA A 19 24.05 34.35 -16.68
C ALA A 19 24.92 35.39 -17.42
N VAL A 20 25.33 35.09 -18.65
CA VAL A 20 26.11 36.02 -19.49
C VAL A 20 25.28 37.26 -19.84
N ALA A 21 24.02 37.08 -20.25
CA ALA A 21 23.13 38.18 -20.64
C ALA A 21 22.84 39.15 -19.48
N GLN A 22 22.77 38.63 -18.25
CA GLN A 22 22.56 39.42 -17.03
C GLN A 22 23.87 39.94 -16.42
N GLY A 23 25.04 39.65 -17.02
CA GLY A 23 26.35 40.10 -16.53
C GLY A 23 26.77 39.47 -15.21
N VAL A 24 26.30 38.26 -14.90
CA VAL A 24 26.62 37.52 -13.67
C VAL A 24 27.50 36.30 -13.96
N HIS A 25 28.26 35.87 -12.95
CA HIS A 25 29.26 34.79 -13.09
C HIS A 25 28.73 33.39 -12.75
N SER A 26 27.51 33.29 -12.22
CA SER A 26 26.88 32.02 -11.85
C SER A 26 25.43 31.97 -12.31
N ASN A 27 24.96 30.79 -12.72
CA ASN A 27 23.55 30.55 -13.02
C ASN A 27 22.66 30.87 -11.81
N TYR A 28 23.17 30.66 -10.59
CA TYR A 28 22.44 30.93 -9.35
C TYR A 28 22.27 32.43 -9.05
N ASP A 29 23.02 33.30 -9.73
CA ASP A 29 22.95 34.75 -9.57
C ASP A 29 21.98 35.40 -10.57
N THR A 30 21.32 34.60 -11.42
CA THR A 30 20.25 35.07 -12.30
C THR A 30 18.97 35.37 -11.52
N ASP A 31 18.13 36.27 -12.04
CA ASP A 31 16.81 36.61 -11.49
C ASP A 31 15.92 35.39 -11.18
N VAL A 32 15.92 34.38 -12.07
CA VAL A 32 15.20 33.11 -11.91
C VAL A 32 15.59 32.41 -10.60
N PHE A 33 16.89 32.26 -10.35
CA PHE A 33 17.38 31.59 -9.14
C PHE A 33 17.37 32.49 -7.91
N GLN A 34 17.69 33.78 -8.04
CA GLN A 34 17.73 34.71 -6.91
C GLN A 34 16.37 34.84 -6.21
N THR A 35 15.28 34.81 -6.97
CA THR A 35 13.92 34.87 -6.40
C THR A 35 13.63 33.64 -5.54
N ILE A 36 13.97 32.45 -6.02
CA ILE A 36 13.74 31.18 -5.30
C ILE A 36 14.70 31.03 -4.11
N ILE A 37 15.98 31.39 -4.29
CA ILE A 37 17.00 31.41 -3.23
C ILE A 37 16.59 32.37 -2.11
N GLY A 38 16.08 33.56 -2.45
CA GLY A 38 15.58 34.52 -1.47
C GLY A 38 14.39 33.98 -0.67
N ALA A 39 13.47 33.26 -1.30
CA ALA A 39 12.38 32.58 -0.60
C ALA A 39 12.89 31.49 0.36
N ALA A 40 13.85 30.67 -0.08
CA ALA A 40 14.49 29.67 0.78
C ALA A 40 15.20 30.32 1.97
N ALA A 41 15.93 31.43 1.76
CA ALA A 41 16.60 32.20 2.80
C ALA A 41 15.62 32.71 3.86
N LYS A 42 14.49 33.29 3.41
CA LYS A 42 13.42 33.79 4.29
C LYS A 42 12.82 32.69 5.16
N VAL A 43 12.57 31.52 4.58
CA VAL A 43 12.03 30.37 5.32
C VAL A 43 13.04 29.80 6.31
N ALA A 44 14.33 29.79 5.96
CA ALA A 44 15.41 29.38 6.84
C ALA A 44 15.78 30.41 7.92
N GLY A 45 15.21 31.62 7.89
CA GLY A 45 15.57 32.69 8.82
C GLY A 45 17.02 33.17 8.67
N THR A 46 17.58 33.08 7.45
CA THR A 46 18.95 33.50 7.13
C THR A 46 19.01 34.39 5.90
N GLU A 47 20.19 34.85 5.52
CA GLU A 47 20.43 35.71 4.36
C GLU A 47 21.40 35.05 3.39
N TYR A 48 21.10 35.14 2.09
CA TYR A 48 22.01 34.68 1.04
C TYR A 48 23.27 35.57 0.96
N ARG A 49 24.44 34.97 0.75
CA ARG A 49 25.79 35.57 0.78
C ARG A 49 26.33 35.95 2.14
N LYS A 50 25.64 35.58 3.23
CA LYS A 50 26.13 35.81 4.61
C LYS A 50 27.06 34.70 5.09
N ASN A 51 26.83 33.46 4.67
CA ASN A 51 27.63 32.30 5.05
C ASN A 51 27.73 31.34 3.87
N ALA A 52 28.97 30.98 3.49
CA ALA A 52 29.23 30.18 2.30
C ALA A 52 28.61 28.77 2.33
N GLU A 53 28.49 28.13 3.51
CA GLU A 53 27.86 26.82 3.66
C GLU A 53 26.34 26.90 3.51
N ASN A 54 25.73 27.94 4.11
CA ASN A 54 24.31 28.21 3.95
C ASN A 54 23.96 28.55 2.50
N ASP A 55 24.84 29.28 1.80
CA ASP A 55 24.67 29.62 0.38
C ASP A 55 24.59 28.38 -0.51
N VAL A 56 25.44 27.38 -0.24
CA VAL A 56 25.39 26.10 -0.95
C VAL A 56 24.04 25.42 -0.71
N SER A 57 23.59 25.36 0.54
CA SER A 57 22.30 24.74 0.88
C SER A 57 21.12 25.44 0.22
N MET A 58 21.09 26.78 0.21
CA MET A 58 20.03 27.55 -0.45
C MET A 58 20.03 27.35 -1.97
N ARG A 59 21.20 27.30 -2.61
CA ARG A 59 21.33 27.01 -4.06
C ARG A 59 20.82 25.61 -4.40
N VAL A 60 21.17 24.61 -3.59
CA VAL A 60 20.71 23.22 -3.80
C VAL A 60 19.20 23.10 -3.63
N ILE A 61 18.63 23.74 -2.60
CA ILE A 61 17.17 23.75 -2.39
C ILE A 61 16.46 24.38 -3.59
N ALA A 62 16.93 25.52 -4.10
CA ALA A 62 16.32 26.20 -5.24
C ALA A 62 16.36 25.34 -6.52
N ASP A 63 17.51 24.75 -6.82
CA ASP A 63 17.68 23.88 -7.99
C ASP A 63 16.82 22.61 -7.90
N HIS A 64 16.84 21.96 -6.74
CA HIS A 64 16.11 20.72 -6.53
C HIS A 64 14.60 20.95 -6.43
N LEU A 65 14.13 22.08 -5.90
CA LEU A 65 12.73 22.48 -5.96
C LEU A 65 12.26 22.54 -7.42
N ARG A 66 13.03 23.20 -8.29
CA ARG A 66 12.73 23.26 -9.72
C ARG A 66 12.66 21.85 -10.31
N ALA A 67 13.71 21.06 -10.16
CA ALA A 67 13.76 19.71 -10.71
C ALA A 67 12.62 18.81 -10.20
N MET A 68 12.34 18.80 -8.89
CA MET A 68 11.32 17.92 -8.31
C MET A 68 9.90 18.33 -8.73
N THR A 69 9.61 19.64 -8.82
CA THR A 69 8.28 20.12 -9.24
C THR A 69 8.03 19.83 -10.71
N PHE A 70 8.99 20.08 -11.59
CA PHE A 70 8.86 19.74 -13.02
C PHE A 70 8.66 18.23 -13.23
N LEU A 71 9.45 17.39 -12.57
CA LEU A 71 9.29 15.93 -12.64
C LEU A 71 7.88 15.48 -12.21
N MET A 72 7.33 16.06 -11.13
CA MET A 72 5.99 15.71 -10.66
C MET A 72 4.89 16.17 -11.62
N VAL A 73 5.04 17.37 -12.17
CA VAL A 73 4.10 17.91 -13.16
C VAL A 73 4.11 17.08 -14.44
N ASP A 74 5.26 16.51 -14.82
CA ASP A 74 5.40 15.55 -15.92
C ASP A 74 4.96 14.10 -15.56
N GLY A 75 4.32 13.91 -14.42
CA GLY A 75 3.72 12.63 -14.00
C GLY A 75 4.68 11.66 -13.28
N VAL A 76 5.89 12.09 -12.92
CA VAL A 76 6.81 11.28 -12.10
C VAL A 76 6.45 11.43 -10.62
N MET A 77 6.06 10.33 -9.97
CA MET A 77 5.75 10.31 -8.54
C MET A 77 6.88 9.65 -7.73
N PRO A 78 7.15 10.06 -6.48
CA PRO A 78 8.22 9.49 -5.68
C PRO A 78 7.99 7.99 -5.42
N SER A 79 8.96 7.14 -5.80
CA SER A 79 8.88 5.67 -5.66
C SER A 79 10.20 5.07 -5.19
N ASN A 80 10.24 3.74 -4.99
CA ASN A 80 11.48 3.01 -4.65
C ASN A 80 12.32 2.65 -5.89
N GLU A 81 11.81 2.82 -7.11
CA GLU A 81 12.43 2.28 -8.33
C GLU A 81 12.31 3.22 -9.54
N GLY A 82 13.19 3.07 -10.52
CA GLY A 82 13.15 3.81 -11.79
C GLY A 82 13.20 5.33 -11.61
N ARG A 83 12.39 6.05 -12.39
CA ARG A 83 12.35 7.53 -12.37
C ARG A 83 11.86 8.09 -11.02
N GLY A 84 10.93 7.39 -10.36
CA GLY A 84 10.42 7.79 -9.06
C GLY A 84 11.45 7.69 -7.93
N TYR A 85 12.40 6.75 -8.03
CA TYR A 85 13.56 6.70 -7.14
C TYR A 85 14.47 7.92 -7.31
N VAL A 86 14.73 8.32 -8.55
CA VAL A 86 15.54 9.53 -8.85
C VAL A 86 14.88 10.78 -8.28
N LEU A 87 13.57 10.95 -8.49
CA LEU A 87 12.81 12.04 -7.90
C LEU A 87 12.93 12.05 -6.38
N ARG A 88 12.73 10.88 -5.75
CA ARG A 88 12.85 10.75 -4.29
C ARG A 88 14.24 11.13 -3.77
N ARG A 89 15.30 10.78 -4.50
CA ARG A 89 16.68 11.18 -4.17
C ARG A 89 16.86 12.70 -4.22
N ILE A 90 16.35 13.37 -5.27
CA ILE A 90 16.39 14.84 -5.40
C ILE A 90 15.66 15.50 -4.22
N MET A 91 14.45 15.03 -3.91
CA MET A 91 13.63 15.52 -2.80
C MET A 91 14.36 15.40 -1.46
N ARG A 92 14.88 14.21 -1.15
CA ARG A 92 15.59 13.94 0.12
C ARG A 92 16.86 14.76 0.26
N ARG A 93 17.59 15.00 -0.83
CA ARG A 93 18.77 15.87 -0.82
C ARG A 93 18.39 17.32 -0.50
N ALA A 94 17.30 17.83 -1.07
CA ALA A 94 16.79 19.15 -0.70
C ALA A 94 16.38 19.23 0.78
N MET A 95 15.68 18.22 1.29
CA MET A 95 15.29 18.14 2.71
C MET A 95 16.49 18.12 3.65
N ARG A 96 17.56 17.39 3.30
CA ARG A 96 18.82 17.41 4.05
C ARG A 96 19.42 18.81 4.11
N HIS A 97 19.50 19.51 2.98
CA HIS A 97 20.00 20.89 2.96
C HIS A 97 19.11 21.84 3.77
N GLY A 98 17.80 21.60 3.81
CA GLY A 98 16.89 22.31 4.73
C GLY A 98 17.22 22.07 6.20
N HIS A 99 17.50 20.82 6.57
CA HIS A 99 17.92 20.48 7.94
C HIS A 99 19.27 21.11 8.32
N LEU A 100 20.24 21.17 7.39
CA LEU A 100 21.52 21.88 7.60
C LEU A 100 21.33 23.38 7.84
N LEU A 101 20.28 23.98 7.28
CA LEU A 101 19.89 25.37 7.54
C LEU A 101 19.09 25.54 8.86
N GLY A 102 18.87 24.46 9.62
CA GLY A 102 18.12 24.48 10.87
C GLY A 102 16.59 24.45 10.71
N VAL A 103 16.08 24.08 9.53
CA VAL A 103 14.64 23.98 9.28
C VAL A 103 14.15 22.56 9.52
N ASP A 104 13.48 22.34 10.65
CA ASP A 104 12.99 21.02 11.08
C ASP A 104 11.53 20.72 10.65
N LYS A 105 10.79 21.71 10.13
CA LYS A 105 9.39 21.56 9.70
C LYS A 105 9.30 21.46 8.17
N PRO A 106 8.27 20.78 7.62
CA PRO A 106 8.00 20.78 6.18
C PRO A 106 7.90 22.20 5.62
N PHE A 107 8.73 22.53 4.64
CA PHE A 107 8.85 23.89 4.12
C PHE A 107 9.09 23.96 2.61
N ILE A 108 9.66 22.94 1.99
CA ILE A 108 9.94 22.93 0.54
C ILE A 108 8.64 23.09 -0.24
N ASN A 109 7.55 22.46 0.22
CA ASN A 109 6.22 22.65 -0.37
C ASN A 109 5.78 24.12 -0.42
N THR A 110 6.18 24.94 0.57
CA THR A 110 5.83 26.36 0.64
C THR A 110 6.59 27.22 -0.37
N LEU A 111 7.64 26.68 -0.99
CA LEU A 111 8.44 27.36 -2.02
C LEU A 111 7.85 27.16 -3.42
N VAL A 112 6.99 26.16 -3.64
CA VAL A 112 6.38 25.86 -4.95
C VAL A 112 5.63 27.08 -5.53
N PRO A 113 4.83 27.84 -4.77
CA PRO A 113 4.19 29.05 -5.30
C PRO A 113 5.18 30.09 -5.82
N THR A 114 6.38 30.19 -5.22
CA THR A 114 7.42 31.11 -5.71
C THR A 114 7.97 30.63 -7.04
N LEU A 115 8.23 29.32 -7.18
CA LEU A 115 8.65 28.72 -8.45
C LEU A 115 7.60 28.96 -9.55
N VAL A 116 6.31 28.76 -9.23
CA VAL A 116 5.21 29.01 -10.17
C VAL A 116 5.14 30.50 -10.56
N GLY A 117 5.39 31.42 -9.63
CA GLY A 117 5.46 32.85 -9.94
C GLY A 117 6.60 33.22 -10.89
N VAL A 118 7.73 32.51 -10.83
CA VAL A 118 8.91 32.76 -11.68
C VAL A 118 8.78 32.12 -13.05
N MET A 119 8.20 30.90 -13.13
CA MET A 119 8.27 30.07 -14.34
C MET A 119 6.89 29.73 -14.94
N GLY A 120 5.80 29.91 -14.20
CA GLY A 120 4.48 29.40 -14.58
C GLY A 120 3.85 30.03 -15.83
N GLU A 121 4.28 31.23 -16.23
CA GLU A 121 3.83 31.84 -17.49
C GLU A 121 4.38 31.09 -18.71
N ALA A 122 5.66 30.71 -18.68
CA ALA A 122 6.30 29.94 -19.76
C ALA A 122 5.94 28.46 -19.71
N TYR A 123 5.55 27.94 -18.53
CA TYR A 123 5.23 26.53 -18.28
C TYR A 123 3.86 26.40 -17.58
N PRO A 124 2.72 26.54 -18.31
CA PRO A 124 1.37 26.50 -17.72
C PRO A 124 1.04 25.20 -17.00
N GLU A 125 1.67 24.08 -17.36
CA GLU A 125 1.59 22.81 -16.67
C GLU A 125 2.04 22.91 -15.20
N LEU A 126 3.01 23.77 -14.87
CA LEU A 126 3.40 24.02 -13.48
C LEU A 126 2.24 24.59 -12.68
N GLN A 127 1.44 25.49 -13.25
CA GLN A 127 0.28 26.06 -12.56
C GLN A 127 -0.79 25.00 -12.29
N ARG A 128 -1.06 24.12 -13.27
CA ARG A 128 -2.03 23.03 -13.13
C ARG A 128 -1.60 21.99 -12.09
N GLY A 129 -0.33 21.61 -12.08
CA GLY A 129 0.19 20.57 -11.18
C GLY A 129 0.72 21.08 -9.83
N ALA A 130 0.73 22.39 -9.57
CA ALA A 130 1.32 22.99 -8.36
C ALA A 130 0.74 22.42 -7.07
N ASN A 131 -0.60 22.33 -6.96
CA ASN A 131 -1.26 21.84 -5.75
C ASN A 131 -0.90 20.38 -5.45
N MET A 132 -0.90 19.53 -6.48
CA MET A 132 -0.47 18.14 -6.36
C MET A 132 1.00 18.06 -5.93
N ALA A 133 1.89 18.82 -6.57
CA ALA A 133 3.31 18.84 -6.22
C ALA A 133 3.52 19.30 -4.77
N MET A 134 2.80 20.33 -4.31
CA MET A 134 2.84 20.79 -2.92
C MET A 134 2.42 19.70 -1.93
N ASP A 135 1.32 19.01 -2.20
CA ASP A 135 0.82 17.93 -1.33
C ASP A 135 1.79 16.74 -1.28
N VAL A 136 2.34 16.34 -2.42
CA VAL A 136 3.32 15.26 -2.52
C VAL A 136 4.62 15.61 -1.82
N ILE A 137 5.14 16.82 -2.04
CA ILE A 137 6.34 17.32 -1.37
C ILE A 137 6.13 17.34 0.14
N LYS A 138 5.02 17.93 0.61
CA LYS A 138 4.70 18.01 2.03
C LYS A 138 4.61 16.63 2.68
N MET A 139 3.92 15.69 2.02
CA MET A 139 3.79 14.33 2.53
C MET A 139 5.15 13.63 2.65
N GLU A 140 6.01 13.78 1.65
CA GLU A 140 7.35 13.18 1.69
C GLU A 140 8.24 13.88 2.73
N GLU A 141 8.13 15.20 2.91
CA GLU A 141 8.81 15.96 3.97
C GLU A 141 8.40 15.46 5.36
N GLU A 142 7.10 15.30 5.62
CA GLU A 142 6.58 14.80 6.90
C GLU A 142 7.02 13.36 7.17
N ARG A 143 7.01 12.53 6.14
CA ARG A 143 7.41 11.12 6.25
C ARG A 143 8.90 10.99 6.49
N PHE A 144 9.72 11.69 5.71
CA PHE A 144 11.16 11.56 5.73
C PHE A 144 11.81 12.35 6.87
N GLY A 145 11.22 13.46 7.32
CA GLY A 145 11.79 14.31 8.38
C GLY A 145 12.09 13.56 9.68
N ARG A 146 11.22 12.62 10.08
CA ARG A 146 11.46 11.74 11.25
C ARG A 146 12.69 10.85 11.06
N THR A 147 12.79 10.22 9.88
CA THR A 147 13.92 9.36 9.50
C THR A 147 15.23 10.14 9.35
N LEU A 148 15.17 11.35 8.78
CA LEU A 148 16.33 12.20 8.53
C LEU A 148 17.01 12.61 9.84
N LYS A 149 16.25 13.10 10.83
CA LYS A 149 16.82 13.56 12.10
C LYS A 149 17.50 12.42 12.86
N GLN A 150 16.85 11.27 12.95
CA GLN A 150 17.41 10.09 13.61
C GLN A 150 18.62 9.54 12.83
N GLY A 151 18.52 9.44 11.50
CA GLY A 151 19.58 8.93 10.64
C GLY A 151 20.82 9.80 10.63
N MET A 152 20.66 11.14 10.64
CA MET A 152 21.80 12.07 10.69
C MET A 152 22.55 11.98 12.02
N SER A 153 21.81 11.88 13.15
CA SER A 153 22.43 11.68 14.47
C SER A 153 23.22 10.37 14.52
N LEU A 154 22.67 9.28 14.00
CA LEU A 154 23.33 7.98 13.95
C LEU A 154 24.56 7.98 13.02
N LEU A 155 24.48 8.69 11.89
CA LEU A 155 25.59 8.84 10.97
C LEU A 155 26.72 9.68 11.58
N ASP A 156 26.38 10.77 12.27
CA ASP A 156 27.37 11.56 13.00
C ASP A 156 28.03 10.74 14.10
N ASP A 157 27.27 9.94 14.85
CA ASP A 157 27.82 9.01 15.85
C ASP A 157 28.72 7.94 15.23
N ALA A 158 28.31 7.34 14.11
CA ALA A 158 29.10 6.34 13.39
C ALA A 158 30.40 6.90 12.78
N THR A 159 30.47 8.22 12.57
CA THR A 159 31.63 8.88 11.96
C THR A 159 32.49 9.64 12.97
N LYS A 160 32.19 9.57 14.27
CA LYS A 160 32.88 10.31 15.36
C LYS A 160 34.37 9.99 15.57
N GLY A 161 34.97 9.14 14.75
CA GLY A 161 36.42 8.87 14.74
C GLY A 161 37.03 8.77 13.34
N LEU A 162 36.26 9.07 12.29
CA LEU A 162 36.71 8.98 10.91
C LEU A 162 37.20 10.34 10.40
N THR A 163 38.23 10.31 9.57
CA THR A 163 38.91 11.46 8.98
C THR A 163 38.88 11.39 7.45
N ALA A 164 39.33 12.46 6.79
CA ALA A 164 39.36 12.53 5.34
C ALA A 164 40.22 11.39 4.75
N GLY A 165 39.64 10.59 3.85
CA GLY A 165 40.26 9.41 3.26
C GLY A 165 39.82 8.08 3.87
N ASP A 166 39.14 8.10 5.02
CA ASP A 166 38.62 6.89 5.67
C ASP A 166 37.33 6.39 4.99
N THR A 167 36.96 5.14 5.28
CA THR A 167 35.78 4.48 4.73
C THR A 167 34.82 4.08 5.85
N LEU A 168 33.54 4.45 5.73
CA LEU A 168 32.47 3.98 6.60
C LEU A 168 32.10 2.53 6.25
N ASP A 169 32.13 1.66 7.24
CA ASP A 169 31.83 0.23 7.14
C ASP A 169 30.45 -0.06 6.51
N GLY A 170 30.42 -1.01 5.57
CA GLY A 170 29.25 -1.42 4.82
C GLY A 170 28.16 -2.04 5.70
N GLU A 171 28.51 -2.66 6.83
CA GLU A 171 27.53 -3.14 7.81
C GLU A 171 26.76 -1.97 8.45
N VAL A 172 27.46 -0.90 8.79
CA VAL A 172 26.87 0.32 9.37
C VAL A 172 25.98 1.02 8.35
N VAL A 173 26.42 1.13 7.10
CA VAL A 173 25.62 1.66 5.99
C VAL A 173 24.36 0.82 5.78
N PHE A 174 24.49 -0.52 5.84
CA PHE A 174 23.36 -1.43 5.74
C PHE A 174 22.37 -1.26 6.90
N LYS A 175 22.86 -1.11 8.14
CA LYS A 175 22.01 -0.89 9.31
C LYS A 175 21.25 0.43 9.23
N LEU A 176 21.92 1.51 8.79
CA LEU A 176 21.28 2.80 8.53
C LEU A 176 20.14 2.67 7.51
N TYR A 177 20.37 1.92 6.43
CA TYR A 177 19.38 1.68 5.39
C TYR A 177 18.22 0.78 5.84
N ASP A 178 18.51 -0.41 6.33
CA ASP A 178 17.53 -1.47 6.61
C ASP A 178 16.73 -1.21 7.90
N THR A 179 17.43 -0.85 8.98
CA THR A 179 16.79 -0.69 10.31
C THR A 179 16.15 0.68 10.47
N PHE A 180 16.82 1.74 9.98
CA PHE A 180 16.41 3.11 10.24
C PHE A 180 15.82 3.81 9.01
N GLY A 181 15.82 3.17 7.84
CA GLY A 181 15.28 3.73 6.60
C GLY A 181 16.11 4.89 6.03
N PHE A 182 17.36 5.05 6.48
CA PHE A 182 18.25 6.13 6.07
C PHE A 182 18.99 5.76 4.76
N PRO A 183 18.70 6.43 3.63
CA PRO A 183 19.14 5.98 2.31
C PRO A 183 20.65 6.06 2.09
N VAL A 184 21.22 5.07 1.40
CA VAL A 184 22.67 5.02 1.08
C VAL A 184 23.13 6.23 0.28
N ASP A 185 22.29 6.70 -0.65
CA ASP A 185 22.52 7.92 -1.42
C ASP A 185 22.70 9.15 -0.53
N LEU A 186 21.92 9.27 0.56
CA LEU A 186 22.08 10.34 1.52
C LEU A 186 23.28 10.15 2.44
N THR A 187 23.61 8.92 2.81
CA THR A 187 24.85 8.61 3.54
C THR A 187 26.06 9.06 2.73
N ASN A 188 26.11 8.71 1.45
CA ASN A 188 27.19 9.13 0.56
C ASN A 188 27.23 10.66 0.40
N ASP A 189 26.09 11.30 0.11
CA ASP A 189 26.00 12.75 -0.01
C ASP A 189 26.41 13.46 1.29
N ALA A 190 26.17 12.86 2.46
CA ALA A 190 26.52 13.39 3.78
C ALA A 190 28.01 13.33 4.10
N LEU A 191 28.68 12.28 3.65
CA LEU A 191 30.11 12.04 3.90
C LEU A 191 31.01 12.69 2.85
N LYS A 192 30.50 12.95 1.65
CA LYS A 192 31.25 13.57 0.56
C LYS A 192 31.99 14.87 0.92
N PRO A 193 31.41 15.84 1.66
CA PRO A 193 32.14 17.05 2.07
C PRO A 193 33.27 16.78 3.08
N LYS A 194 33.16 15.69 3.86
CA LYS A 194 34.19 15.25 4.81
C LYS A 194 35.28 14.39 4.15
N ASN A 195 35.15 14.11 2.84
CA ASN A 195 36.02 13.20 2.07
C ASN A 195 36.11 11.79 2.69
N ILE A 196 34.99 11.29 3.24
CA ILE A 196 34.87 9.92 3.78
C ILE A 196 34.11 9.08 2.75
N ALA A 197 34.66 7.92 2.39
CA ALA A 197 34.02 6.97 1.47
C ALA A 197 33.02 6.05 2.20
N ILE A 198 32.16 5.38 1.45
CA ILE A 198 31.33 4.28 1.96
C ILE A 198 31.82 2.96 1.37
N ASP A 199 31.82 1.89 2.17
CA ASP A 199 32.08 0.55 1.67
C ASP A 199 30.84 -0.01 0.94
N GLU A 200 30.78 0.25 -0.37
CA GLU A 200 29.70 -0.22 -1.24
C GLU A 200 29.68 -1.75 -1.40
N GLU A 201 30.83 -2.42 -1.34
CA GLU A 201 30.92 -3.88 -1.49
C GLU A 201 30.41 -4.59 -0.25
N GLY A 202 30.79 -4.13 0.94
CA GLY A 202 30.24 -4.58 2.20
C GLY A 202 28.72 -4.40 2.26
N PHE A 203 28.22 -3.21 1.89
CA PHE A 203 26.77 -2.96 1.82
C PHE A 203 26.04 -3.92 0.89
N LYS A 204 26.56 -4.15 -0.33
CA LYS A 204 25.97 -5.10 -1.31
C LYS A 204 25.95 -6.52 -0.76
N THR A 205 27.00 -6.93 -0.07
CA THR A 205 27.11 -8.26 0.55
C THR A 205 26.00 -8.47 1.59
N HIS A 206 25.77 -7.50 2.48
CA HIS A 206 24.68 -7.56 3.46
C HIS A 206 23.28 -7.53 2.81
N MET A 207 23.10 -6.72 1.76
CA MET A 207 21.84 -6.69 0.98
C MET A 207 21.54 -8.03 0.31
N GLU A 208 22.53 -8.69 -0.28
CA GLU A 208 22.33 -9.99 -0.93
C GLU A 208 22.03 -11.09 0.10
N ALA A 209 22.70 -11.07 1.26
CA ALA A 209 22.39 -11.97 2.36
C ALA A 209 20.96 -11.77 2.91
N GLN A 210 20.43 -10.55 2.92
CA GLN A 210 19.03 -10.27 3.25
C GLN A 210 18.08 -10.80 2.16
N ARG A 211 18.38 -10.55 0.88
CA ARG A 211 17.58 -11.05 -0.25
C ARG A 211 17.52 -12.58 -0.28
N GLN A 212 18.62 -13.27 -0.01
CA GLN A 212 18.65 -14.73 0.07
C GLN A 212 17.77 -15.26 1.22
N ARG A 213 17.81 -14.61 2.39
CA ARG A 213 16.90 -14.93 3.51
C ARG A 213 15.43 -14.69 3.15
N ALA A 214 15.12 -13.62 2.43
CA ALA A 214 13.75 -13.33 1.96
C ALA A 214 13.27 -14.29 0.87
N ARG A 215 14.15 -14.69 -0.07
CA ARG A 215 13.87 -15.70 -1.10
C ARG A 215 13.66 -17.09 -0.52
N ALA A 216 14.43 -17.48 0.50
CA ALA A 216 14.22 -18.73 1.22
C ALA A 216 12.84 -18.78 1.92
N ALA A 217 12.24 -17.62 2.21
CA ALA A 217 10.90 -17.49 2.77
C ALA A 217 9.77 -17.37 1.72
N PHE A 218 10.10 -17.27 0.42
CA PHE A 218 9.13 -17.05 -0.67
C PHE A 218 9.06 -18.26 -1.62
N LYS A 219 7.96 -19.04 -1.55
CA LYS A 219 7.60 -20.05 -2.56
C LYS A 219 6.54 -19.47 -3.50
N GLY A 220 6.94 -19.07 -4.71
CA GLY A 220 5.99 -18.69 -5.77
C GLY A 220 6.63 -18.03 -7.01
N SER A 221 6.48 -18.70 -8.17
CA SER A 221 6.71 -18.28 -9.57
C SER A 221 8.00 -17.50 -9.89
N GLY A 222 9.04 -18.22 -10.29
CA GLY A 222 10.27 -17.66 -10.85
C GLY A 222 10.17 -17.50 -12.37
N ASP A 223 10.42 -16.27 -12.83
CA ASP A 223 10.97 -16.00 -14.16
C ASP A 223 12.30 -16.77 -14.29
N ALA A 224 12.24 -17.89 -15.02
CA ALA A 224 13.42 -18.64 -15.40
C ALA A 224 13.88 -18.14 -16.78
N LYS A 225 15.20 -17.93 -16.89
CA LYS A 225 15.95 -17.64 -18.11
C LYS A 225 15.36 -18.38 -19.31
N LEU A 226 15.10 -17.65 -20.40
CA LEU A 226 14.86 -18.21 -21.73
C LEU A 226 15.93 -19.27 -22.03
N SER A 227 15.53 -20.54 -22.12
CA SER A 227 16.41 -21.67 -22.46
C SER A 227 16.74 -21.67 -23.95
N ASP A 228 17.91 -22.21 -24.31
CA ASP A 228 18.37 -22.36 -25.71
C ASP A 228 17.32 -23.05 -26.61
N VAL A 229 16.50 -23.92 -26.01
CA VAL A 229 15.38 -24.64 -26.64
C VAL A 229 14.43 -23.71 -27.40
N TRP A 230 14.12 -22.52 -26.86
CA TRP A 230 13.16 -21.63 -27.50
C TRP A 230 13.74 -20.94 -28.73
N PHE A 231 15.05 -20.67 -28.74
CA PHE A 231 15.72 -20.13 -29.93
C PHE A 231 15.71 -21.15 -31.08
N ASP A 232 16.01 -22.41 -30.77
CA ASP A 232 15.95 -23.51 -31.75
C ASP A 232 14.52 -23.72 -32.28
N VAL A 233 13.51 -23.59 -31.42
CA VAL A 233 12.10 -23.68 -31.83
C VAL A 233 11.74 -22.50 -32.74
N GLN A 234 12.06 -21.25 -32.35
CA GLN A 234 11.75 -20.07 -33.17
C GLN A 234 12.42 -20.12 -34.55
N GLU A 235 13.68 -20.55 -34.63
CA GLU A 235 14.41 -20.69 -35.91
C GLU A 235 13.73 -21.72 -36.84
N LYS A 236 13.17 -22.80 -36.28
CA LYS A 236 12.48 -23.85 -37.04
C LYS A 236 11.04 -23.52 -37.39
N THR A 237 10.29 -22.91 -36.46
CA THR A 237 8.82 -22.74 -36.59
C THR A 237 8.42 -21.35 -37.06
N GLY A 238 9.30 -20.35 -36.93
CA GLY A 238 8.94 -18.95 -37.13
C GLY A 238 7.96 -18.43 -36.07
N THR A 239 7.22 -17.38 -36.41
CA THR A 239 6.20 -16.76 -35.55
C THR A 239 4.84 -17.43 -35.70
N THR A 240 4.08 -17.50 -34.60
CA THR A 240 2.69 -17.97 -34.61
C THR A 240 1.72 -16.84 -34.99
N GLU A 241 0.80 -17.11 -35.92
CA GLU A 241 -0.29 -16.17 -36.25
C GLU A 241 -1.40 -16.23 -35.20
N PHE A 242 -1.74 -15.09 -34.60
CA PHE A 242 -2.79 -14.99 -33.60
C PHE A 242 -4.14 -14.59 -34.22
N LEU A 243 -5.13 -15.48 -34.13
CA LEU A 243 -6.47 -15.32 -34.70
C LEU A 243 -7.53 -14.92 -33.66
N GLY A 244 -7.17 -14.96 -32.37
CA GLY A 244 -8.09 -14.88 -31.23
C GLY A 244 -8.83 -13.56 -31.04
N TYR A 245 -8.52 -12.53 -31.84
CA TYR A 245 -9.30 -11.29 -31.90
C TYR A 245 -10.64 -11.45 -32.62
N LYS A 246 -10.77 -12.46 -33.51
CA LYS A 246 -11.95 -12.65 -34.36
C LYS A 246 -12.68 -13.95 -34.07
N VAL A 247 -11.96 -14.99 -33.69
CA VAL A 247 -12.49 -16.35 -33.53
C VAL A 247 -11.97 -17.02 -32.27
N THR A 248 -12.74 -17.95 -31.71
CA THR A 248 -12.35 -18.78 -30.55
C THR A 248 -12.08 -20.23 -30.92
N SER A 249 -12.28 -20.61 -32.19
CA SER A 249 -11.85 -21.88 -32.76
C SER A 249 -11.09 -21.66 -34.07
N ALA A 250 -10.03 -22.42 -34.30
CA ALA A 250 -9.32 -22.48 -35.57
C ALA A 250 -8.59 -23.82 -35.74
N GLU A 251 -8.38 -24.22 -36.99
CA GLU A 251 -7.49 -25.33 -37.32
C GLU A 251 -6.04 -24.84 -37.46
N GLY A 252 -5.07 -25.70 -37.18
CA GLY A 252 -3.65 -25.42 -37.32
C GLY A 252 -2.84 -26.71 -37.50
N VAL A 253 -1.52 -26.56 -37.55
CA VAL A 253 -0.56 -27.67 -37.67
C VAL A 253 0.42 -27.59 -36.51
N VAL A 254 0.66 -28.72 -35.85
CA VAL A 254 1.67 -28.87 -34.79
C VAL A 254 3.06 -28.66 -35.39
N GLN A 255 3.74 -27.59 -35.00
CA GLN A 255 5.08 -27.24 -35.50
C GLN A 255 6.20 -27.79 -34.62
N ALA A 256 5.99 -27.81 -33.30
CA ALA A 256 6.93 -28.38 -32.35
C ALA A 256 6.22 -28.82 -31.07
N LEU A 257 6.81 -29.81 -30.40
CA LEU A 257 6.40 -30.27 -29.08
C LEU A 257 7.62 -30.21 -28.15
N VAL A 258 7.41 -29.77 -26.92
CA VAL A 258 8.46 -29.72 -25.89
C VAL A 258 7.99 -30.42 -24.62
N ALA A 259 8.79 -31.36 -24.12
CA ALA A 259 8.58 -32.04 -22.85
C ALA A 259 9.89 -32.03 -22.06
N ASP A 260 9.82 -31.79 -20.76
CA ASP A 260 10.99 -31.70 -19.87
C ASP A 260 12.12 -30.79 -20.39
N ASN A 261 11.75 -29.64 -20.97
CA ASN A 261 12.65 -28.69 -21.63
C ASN A 261 13.48 -29.29 -22.78
N THR A 262 12.94 -30.28 -23.50
CA THR A 262 13.55 -30.83 -24.72
C THR A 262 12.52 -30.94 -25.83
N VAL A 263 12.93 -30.69 -27.08
CA VAL A 263 12.06 -30.89 -28.25
C VAL A 263 11.84 -32.39 -28.44
N VAL A 264 10.58 -32.79 -28.58
CA VAL A 264 10.16 -34.19 -28.76
C VAL A 264 9.30 -34.33 -30.01
N GLU A 265 9.28 -35.53 -30.59
CA GLU A 265 8.44 -35.83 -31.77
C GLU A 265 6.98 -36.10 -31.41
N ALA A 266 6.72 -36.51 -30.16
CA ALA A 266 5.36 -36.80 -29.68
C ALA A 266 5.22 -36.69 -28.16
N ILE A 267 3.98 -36.48 -27.70
CA ILE A 267 3.56 -36.53 -26.30
C ILE A 267 2.43 -37.57 -26.18
N GLU A 268 2.61 -38.54 -25.28
CA GLU A 268 1.65 -39.64 -25.06
C GLU A 268 0.56 -39.25 -24.05
N ALA A 269 -0.59 -39.92 -24.11
CA ALA A 269 -1.67 -39.77 -23.15
C ALA A 269 -1.20 -39.92 -21.69
N GLY A 270 -1.72 -39.06 -20.82
CA GLY A 270 -1.34 -38.93 -19.42
C GLY A 270 -0.13 -38.03 -19.17
N SER A 271 0.56 -37.57 -20.22
CA SER A 271 1.76 -36.73 -20.10
C SER A 271 1.46 -35.26 -20.32
N LYS A 272 2.33 -34.40 -19.74
CA LYS A 272 2.30 -32.96 -19.92
C LYS A 272 3.40 -32.53 -20.87
N GLY A 273 3.17 -31.44 -21.59
CA GLY A 273 4.20 -30.77 -22.37
C GLY A 273 3.71 -29.44 -22.91
N ILE A 274 4.42 -28.94 -23.92
CA ILE A 274 4.14 -27.68 -24.58
C ILE A 274 3.92 -27.95 -26.06
N LEU A 275 2.83 -27.38 -26.58
CA LEU A 275 2.43 -27.42 -27.97
C LEU A 275 2.69 -26.06 -28.64
N VAL A 276 3.42 -26.09 -29.76
CA VAL A 276 3.63 -24.94 -30.65
C VAL A 276 2.95 -25.22 -31.99
N VAL A 277 2.20 -24.24 -32.48
CA VAL A 277 1.41 -24.31 -33.73
C VAL A 277 1.70 -23.11 -34.61
N ASN A 278 1.40 -23.23 -35.90
CA ASN A 278 1.56 -22.13 -36.87
C ASN A 278 0.54 -21.00 -36.65
N GLN A 279 -0.66 -21.30 -36.18
CA GLN A 279 -1.71 -20.32 -35.88
C GLN A 279 -2.58 -20.76 -34.70
N THR A 280 -3.13 -19.81 -33.94
CA THR A 280 -3.94 -20.13 -32.75
C THR A 280 -5.01 -19.07 -32.42
N PRO A 281 -6.21 -19.47 -31.95
CA PRO A 281 -7.18 -18.56 -31.36
C PRO A 281 -6.90 -18.25 -29.88
N PHE A 282 -5.95 -18.95 -29.24
CA PHE A 282 -5.64 -18.79 -27.81
C PHE A 282 -4.81 -17.52 -27.57
N TYR A 283 -5.35 -16.61 -26.76
CA TYR A 283 -4.62 -15.46 -26.26
C TYR A 283 -3.59 -15.93 -25.27
N ALA A 284 -2.36 -15.48 -25.46
CA ALA A 284 -1.28 -15.75 -24.54
C ALA A 284 -1.13 -14.60 -23.54
N GLU A 285 -0.87 -14.95 -22.28
CA GLU A 285 -0.80 -14.01 -21.16
C GLU A 285 0.05 -12.79 -21.50
N SER A 286 -0.57 -11.62 -21.44
CA SER A 286 0.08 -10.33 -21.71
C SER A 286 -0.83 -9.16 -21.36
N GLY A 287 -0.25 -8.00 -21.04
CA GLY A 287 -0.99 -6.77 -20.71
C GLY A 287 -1.89 -6.88 -19.47
N GLY A 288 -1.58 -7.81 -18.55
CA GLY A 288 -2.40 -8.11 -17.37
C GLY A 288 -3.47 -9.18 -17.59
N GLN A 289 -3.85 -9.48 -18.83
CA GLN A 289 -4.79 -10.56 -19.13
C GLN A 289 -4.10 -11.92 -19.07
N VAL A 290 -4.68 -12.86 -18.31
CA VAL A 290 -4.21 -14.26 -18.24
C VAL A 290 -4.38 -15.00 -19.57
N GLY A 291 -3.54 -16.01 -19.78
CA GLY A 291 -3.60 -16.89 -20.95
C GLY A 291 -4.90 -17.70 -21.01
N ASP A 292 -5.33 -17.99 -22.23
CA ASP A 292 -6.50 -18.84 -22.45
C ASP A 292 -6.24 -20.31 -22.15
N THR A 293 -7.36 -20.99 -21.87
CA THR A 293 -7.46 -22.43 -21.68
C THR A 293 -8.52 -22.98 -22.62
N GLY A 294 -8.52 -24.28 -22.83
CA GLY A 294 -9.43 -24.92 -23.77
C GLY A 294 -8.96 -26.31 -24.15
N VAL A 295 -9.22 -26.71 -25.38
CA VAL A 295 -8.90 -28.05 -25.89
C VAL A 295 -8.20 -27.97 -27.25
N ALA A 296 -7.32 -28.93 -27.48
CA ALA A 296 -6.68 -29.21 -28.75
C ALA A 296 -7.03 -30.64 -29.16
N THR A 297 -7.66 -30.81 -30.33
CA THR A 297 -8.13 -32.11 -30.82
C THR A 297 -7.65 -32.38 -32.23
N GLY A 298 -7.28 -33.62 -32.53
CA GLY A 298 -6.91 -34.04 -33.88
C GLY A 298 -7.15 -35.52 -34.08
N ASP A 299 -6.75 -36.04 -35.24
CA ASP A 299 -6.91 -37.47 -35.52
C ASP A 299 -6.04 -38.30 -34.57
N GLY A 300 -6.69 -39.11 -33.73
CA GLY A 300 -6.02 -39.99 -32.78
C GLY A 300 -5.43 -39.32 -31.53
N PHE A 301 -5.79 -38.05 -31.21
CA PHE A 301 -5.43 -37.45 -29.92
C PHE A 301 -6.42 -36.38 -29.42
N LYS A 302 -6.40 -36.18 -28.10
CA LYS A 302 -7.05 -35.05 -27.42
C LYS A 302 -6.13 -34.54 -26.32
N ALA A 303 -6.02 -33.22 -26.20
CA ALA A 303 -5.23 -32.56 -25.16
C ALA A 303 -5.98 -31.37 -24.56
N ASP A 304 -5.89 -31.23 -23.25
CA ASP A 304 -6.40 -30.06 -22.53
C ASP A 304 -5.32 -28.99 -22.52
N VAL A 305 -5.65 -27.79 -23.01
CA VAL A 305 -4.78 -26.62 -22.94
C VAL A 305 -5.02 -25.92 -21.60
N THR A 306 -4.02 -25.98 -20.72
CA THR A 306 -4.12 -25.50 -19.32
C THR A 306 -3.56 -24.11 -19.10
N ASP A 307 -2.74 -23.61 -20.02
CA ASP A 307 -2.24 -22.24 -20.04
C ASP A 307 -1.66 -21.89 -21.43
N THR A 308 -1.65 -20.61 -21.78
CA THR A 308 -1.09 -20.11 -23.03
C THR A 308 -0.18 -18.92 -22.75
N GLN A 309 1.07 -18.99 -23.20
CA GLN A 309 2.12 -17.99 -22.94
C GLN A 309 2.83 -17.59 -24.23
N LYS A 310 3.58 -16.48 -24.19
CA LYS A 310 4.47 -16.03 -25.30
C LYS A 310 5.92 -16.19 -24.88
N VAL A 311 6.73 -16.74 -25.77
CA VAL A 311 8.19 -16.72 -25.66
C VAL A 311 8.77 -16.08 -26.91
N LEU A 312 9.94 -15.45 -26.76
CA LEU A 312 10.72 -14.84 -27.86
C LEU A 312 9.86 -14.13 -28.90
N ASP A 313 9.35 -12.92 -28.58
CA ASP A 313 8.57 -12.02 -29.45
C ASP A 313 8.02 -12.66 -30.74
N GLY A 314 7.00 -13.52 -30.60
CA GLY A 314 6.33 -14.13 -31.75
C GLY A 314 5.96 -15.61 -31.62
N VAL A 315 6.43 -16.35 -30.61
CA VAL A 315 6.09 -17.78 -30.46
C VAL A 315 5.03 -17.96 -29.37
N TRP A 316 3.87 -18.51 -29.75
CA TRP A 316 2.83 -18.89 -28.80
C TRP A 316 3.06 -20.31 -28.34
N ILE A 317 3.15 -20.49 -27.03
CA ILE A 317 3.31 -21.79 -26.41
C ILE A 317 2.03 -22.14 -25.64
N HIS A 318 1.56 -23.37 -25.83
CA HIS A 318 0.35 -23.89 -25.19
C HIS A 318 0.77 -24.98 -24.22
N HIS A 319 0.60 -24.77 -22.92
CA HIS A 319 0.79 -25.84 -21.95
C HIS A 319 -0.35 -26.83 -22.08
N VAL A 320 -0.01 -28.09 -22.37
CA VAL A 320 -0.99 -29.13 -22.66
C VAL A 320 -0.82 -30.34 -21.75
N THR A 321 -1.93 -30.99 -21.44
CA THR A 321 -1.97 -32.36 -20.92
C THR A 321 -2.68 -33.23 -21.95
N VAL A 322 -2.00 -34.22 -22.52
CA VAL A 322 -2.62 -35.14 -23.48
C VAL A 322 -3.52 -36.09 -22.70
N THR A 323 -4.82 -36.05 -22.95
CA THR A 323 -5.81 -36.86 -22.23
C THR A 323 -6.11 -38.16 -22.95
N GLU A 324 -6.03 -38.17 -24.28
CA GLU A 324 -6.27 -39.35 -25.11
C GLU A 324 -5.27 -39.42 -26.26
N GLY A 325 -4.83 -40.64 -26.61
CA GLY A 325 -4.01 -40.90 -27.78
C GLY A 325 -2.59 -40.33 -27.73
N ARG A 326 -2.08 -39.89 -28.90
CA ARG A 326 -0.69 -39.46 -29.08
C ARG A 326 -0.61 -38.19 -29.93
N LEU A 327 -0.18 -37.09 -29.32
CA LEU A 327 0.03 -35.81 -30.01
C LEU A 327 1.41 -35.84 -30.69
N CYS A 328 1.47 -35.67 -32.00
CA CYS A 328 2.70 -35.74 -32.80
C CYS A 328 2.99 -34.42 -33.53
N VAL A 329 4.28 -34.14 -33.77
CA VAL A 329 4.70 -33.06 -34.68
C VAL A 329 4.16 -33.30 -36.09
N GLY A 330 3.71 -32.24 -36.76
CA GLY A 330 3.13 -32.27 -38.11
C GLY A 330 1.65 -32.66 -38.15
N ALA A 331 1.02 -33.01 -37.03
CA ALA A 331 -0.41 -33.33 -36.99
C ALA A 331 -1.29 -32.09 -37.23
N ASN A 332 -2.42 -32.29 -37.90
CA ASN A 332 -3.49 -31.30 -37.94
C ASN A 332 -4.19 -31.25 -36.57
N VAL A 333 -4.50 -30.04 -36.10
CA VAL A 333 -5.11 -29.81 -34.80
C VAL A 333 -6.20 -28.76 -34.89
N GLU A 334 -7.39 -29.07 -34.37
CA GLU A 334 -8.43 -28.11 -34.06
C GLU A 334 -8.20 -27.57 -32.65
N LEU A 335 -8.09 -26.25 -32.54
CA LEU A 335 -7.85 -25.52 -31.30
C LEU A 335 -9.13 -24.78 -30.92
N LYS A 336 -9.70 -25.08 -29.76
CA LYS A 336 -10.93 -24.44 -29.26
C LYS A 336 -10.74 -23.89 -27.85
N VAL A 337 -10.89 -22.57 -27.71
CA VAL A 337 -10.83 -21.86 -26.44
C VAL A 337 -12.08 -22.16 -25.60
N ASP A 338 -11.96 -22.12 -24.27
CA ASP A 338 -13.10 -22.09 -23.36
C ASP A 338 -13.81 -20.72 -23.47
N ASP A 339 -14.88 -20.68 -24.28
CA ASP A 339 -15.66 -19.47 -24.56
C ASP A 339 -16.18 -18.79 -23.28
N ALA A 340 -16.67 -19.56 -22.31
CA ALA A 340 -17.25 -19.00 -21.09
C ALA A 340 -16.18 -18.33 -20.21
N ARG A 341 -14.99 -18.96 -20.15
CA ARG A 341 -13.84 -18.38 -19.46
C ARG A 341 -13.33 -17.14 -20.18
N ARG A 342 -13.17 -17.20 -21.51
CA ARG A 342 -12.75 -16.08 -22.36
C ARG A 342 -13.68 -14.88 -22.19
N ASP A 343 -14.98 -15.09 -22.23
CA ASP A 343 -15.97 -14.02 -22.06
C ASP A 343 -15.83 -13.34 -20.70
N SER A 344 -15.62 -14.13 -19.63
CA SER A 344 -15.43 -13.59 -18.28
C SER A 344 -14.17 -12.74 -18.18
N ILE A 345 -13.08 -13.18 -18.82
CA ILE A 345 -11.83 -12.42 -18.92
C ILE A 345 -12.04 -11.13 -19.73
N CYS A 346 -12.69 -11.19 -20.89
CA CYS A 346 -13.01 -10.02 -21.72
C CYS A 346 -13.83 -8.97 -20.96
N ARG A 347 -14.82 -9.40 -20.17
CA ARG A 347 -15.62 -8.52 -19.29
C ARG A 347 -14.75 -7.84 -18.25
N ASN A 348 -13.94 -8.61 -17.52
CA ASN A 348 -13.03 -8.06 -16.51
C ASN A 348 -11.98 -7.11 -17.13
N HIS A 349 -11.47 -7.43 -18.32
CA HIS A 349 -10.51 -6.59 -19.02
C HIS A 349 -11.13 -5.26 -19.43
N THR A 350 -12.26 -5.29 -20.12
CA THR A 350 -12.95 -4.06 -20.52
C THR A 350 -13.39 -3.23 -19.30
N ALA A 351 -13.86 -3.88 -18.23
CA ALA A 351 -14.19 -3.21 -16.98
C ALA A 351 -12.97 -2.53 -16.34
N THR A 352 -11.75 -3.06 -16.52
CA THR A 352 -10.51 -2.46 -16.00
C THR A 352 -10.23 -1.10 -16.64
N HIS A 353 -10.46 -0.97 -17.95
CA HIS A 353 -10.32 0.30 -18.67
C HIS A 353 -11.33 1.34 -18.18
N ILE A 354 -12.58 0.94 -17.99
CA ILE A 354 -13.62 1.83 -17.44
C ILE A 354 -13.32 2.20 -15.98
N LEU A 355 -12.86 1.24 -15.17
CA LEU A 355 -12.43 1.47 -13.80
C LEU A 355 -11.28 2.48 -13.73
N PHE A 356 -10.28 2.36 -14.61
CA PHE A 356 -9.16 3.28 -14.63
C PHE A 356 -9.61 4.71 -14.98
N ALA A 357 -10.46 4.87 -15.99
CA ALA A 357 -11.06 6.16 -16.32
C ALA A 357 -11.88 6.74 -15.15
N GLY A 358 -12.68 5.91 -14.47
CA GLY A 358 -13.46 6.32 -13.30
C GLY A 358 -12.59 6.72 -12.10
N LEU A 359 -11.48 6.02 -11.86
CA LEU A 359 -10.51 6.38 -10.83
C LEU A 359 -9.86 7.74 -11.11
N ARG A 360 -9.50 8.03 -12.37
CA ARG A 360 -8.95 9.33 -12.76
C ARG A 360 -9.97 10.45 -12.62
N GLU A 361 -11.23 10.20 -13.00
CA GLU A 361 -12.32 11.17 -12.85
C GLU A 361 -12.56 11.54 -11.38
N VAL A 362 -12.59 10.54 -10.48
CA VAL A 362 -12.93 10.76 -9.08
C VAL A 362 -11.73 11.24 -8.25
N LEU A 363 -10.54 10.68 -8.48
CA LEU A 363 -9.35 10.94 -7.66
C LEU A 363 -8.43 12.00 -8.28
N GLY A 364 -8.41 12.13 -9.61
CA GLY A 364 -7.56 13.07 -10.35
C GLY A 364 -6.56 12.40 -11.30
N ASP A 365 -5.99 13.22 -12.19
CA ASP A 365 -5.12 12.79 -13.29
C ASP A 365 -3.76 12.20 -12.86
N HIS A 366 -3.38 12.32 -11.59
CA HIS A 366 -2.15 11.73 -11.03
C HIS A 366 -2.22 10.21 -10.86
N VAL A 367 -3.40 9.63 -11.03
CA VAL A 367 -3.60 8.18 -10.98
C VAL A 367 -2.99 7.53 -12.23
N VAL A 368 -1.96 6.72 -12.01
CA VAL A 368 -1.22 5.97 -13.05
C VAL A 368 -1.21 4.49 -12.73
N GLN A 369 -1.37 3.63 -13.73
CA GLN A 369 -1.26 2.18 -13.60
C GLN A 369 0.14 1.75 -13.11
N ARG A 370 0.17 0.85 -12.13
CA ARG A 370 1.37 0.21 -11.57
C ARG A 370 1.35 -1.32 -11.67
N GLY A 371 0.19 -1.89 -11.95
CA GLY A 371 0.01 -3.34 -12.08
C GLY A 371 -1.42 -3.66 -12.49
N SER A 372 -1.59 -4.75 -13.22
CA SER A 372 -2.90 -5.18 -13.72
C SER A 372 -2.94 -6.70 -13.75
N ARG A 373 -4.08 -7.31 -13.42
CA ARG A 373 -4.35 -8.73 -13.62
C ARG A 373 -5.83 -8.97 -13.85
N GLN A 374 -6.18 -9.59 -14.97
CA GLN A 374 -7.55 -9.92 -15.37
C GLN A 374 -7.62 -11.44 -15.57
N ASP A 375 -8.42 -12.11 -14.74
CA ASP A 375 -8.75 -13.52 -14.92
C ASP A 375 -10.27 -13.71 -14.99
N GLU A 376 -10.75 -14.96 -15.04
CA GLU A 376 -12.18 -15.24 -15.11
C GLU A 376 -12.96 -14.90 -13.83
N LYS A 377 -12.26 -14.67 -12.71
CA LYS A 377 -12.86 -14.42 -11.39
C LYS A 377 -12.93 -12.94 -11.10
N LEU A 378 -11.85 -12.21 -11.35
CA LEU A 378 -11.73 -10.80 -10.95
C LEU A 378 -10.84 -9.99 -11.90
N THR A 379 -10.94 -8.66 -11.74
CA THR A 379 -9.88 -7.75 -12.13
C THR A 379 -9.19 -7.17 -10.89
N ARG A 380 -7.87 -7.10 -10.95
CA ARG A 380 -6.98 -6.50 -9.96
C ARG A 380 -6.21 -5.37 -10.62
N PHE A 381 -6.32 -4.17 -10.08
CA PHE A 381 -5.71 -2.99 -10.67
C PHE A 381 -4.95 -2.18 -9.60
N ASP A 382 -3.66 -1.96 -9.84
CA ASP A 382 -2.78 -1.24 -8.94
C ASP A 382 -2.52 0.16 -9.49
N ILE A 383 -2.76 1.19 -8.67
CA ILE A 383 -2.64 2.60 -9.06
C ILE A 383 -1.65 3.37 -8.17
N SER A 384 -1.01 4.39 -8.73
CA SER A 384 -0.30 5.40 -7.94
C SER A 384 -1.29 6.34 -7.28
N HIS A 385 -1.48 6.19 -5.97
CA HIS A 385 -2.30 7.08 -5.17
C HIS A 385 -1.73 7.14 -3.74
N PRO A 386 -1.42 8.35 -3.21
CA PRO A 386 -0.66 8.48 -1.96
C PRO A 386 -1.49 8.19 -0.70
N LYS A 387 -2.82 8.29 -0.77
CA LYS A 387 -3.74 8.09 0.35
C LYS A 387 -4.55 6.80 0.15
N ALA A 388 -5.26 6.35 1.19
CA ALA A 388 -6.28 5.32 1.02
C ALA A 388 -7.48 5.94 0.29
N VAL A 389 -8.07 5.21 -0.65
CA VAL A 389 -9.30 5.65 -1.32
C VAL A 389 -10.45 5.48 -0.34
N THR A 390 -11.20 6.55 -0.07
CA THR A 390 -12.25 6.48 0.96
C THR A 390 -13.44 5.63 0.49
N PRO A 391 -14.25 5.07 1.41
CA PRO A 391 -15.46 4.34 1.03
C PRO A 391 -16.40 5.15 0.12
N GLU A 392 -16.49 6.47 0.35
CA GLU A 392 -17.31 7.38 -0.46
C GLU A 392 -16.72 7.58 -1.87
N GLU A 393 -15.40 7.67 -1.99
CA GLU A 393 -14.72 7.74 -3.28
C GLU A 393 -14.88 6.42 -4.06
N LEU A 394 -14.71 5.27 -3.40
CA LEU A 394 -14.94 3.96 -4.02
C LEU A 394 -16.38 3.80 -4.50
N ALA A 395 -17.36 4.23 -3.71
CA ALA A 395 -18.77 4.21 -4.11
C ALA A 395 -19.04 5.09 -5.34
N LYS A 396 -18.42 6.28 -5.41
CA LYS A 396 -18.51 7.15 -6.60
C LYS A 396 -17.88 6.49 -7.83
N VAL A 397 -16.72 5.85 -7.69
CA VAL A 397 -16.06 5.13 -8.79
C VAL A 397 -16.93 3.97 -9.27
N GLU A 398 -17.43 3.13 -8.35
CA GLU A 398 -18.30 2.00 -8.70
C GLU A 398 -19.57 2.46 -9.42
N GLN A 399 -20.22 3.53 -8.93
CA GLN A 399 -21.37 4.13 -9.59
C GLN A 399 -21.00 4.62 -11.00
N TRP A 400 -19.89 5.36 -11.12
CA TRP A 400 -19.43 5.91 -12.39
C TRP A 400 -19.20 4.80 -13.42
N VAL A 401 -18.54 3.71 -13.03
CA VAL A 401 -18.29 2.55 -13.90
C VAL A 401 -19.62 1.92 -14.34
N ASN A 402 -20.52 1.62 -13.41
CA ASN A 402 -21.82 1.00 -13.74
C ASN A 402 -22.66 1.89 -14.67
N GLU A 403 -22.65 3.21 -14.51
CA GLU A 403 -23.34 4.12 -15.43
C GLU A 403 -22.82 4.00 -16.87
N ARG A 404 -21.50 3.79 -17.07
CA ARG A 404 -20.91 3.60 -18.42
C ARG A 404 -21.17 2.19 -18.96
N VAL A 405 -21.28 1.20 -18.09
CA VAL A 405 -21.73 -0.15 -18.45
C VAL A 405 -23.17 -0.12 -18.95
N TRP A 406 -24.09 0.53 -18.23
CA TRP A 406 -25.51 0.58 -18.60
C TRP A 406 -25.81 1.39 -19.87
N ARG A 407 -24.92 2.31 -20.25
CA ARG A 407 -25.00 3.01 -21.54
C ARG A 407 -24.77 2.10 -22.74
N ASN A 408 -24.26 0.89 -22.53
CA ASN A 408 -24.00 -0.11 -23.58
C ASN A 408 -23.23 0.47 -24.78
N LEU A 409 -22.12 1.13 -24.48
CA LEU A 409 -21.28 1.82 -25.46
C LEU A 409 -20.53 0.78 -26.31
N PRO A 410 -20.29 1.06 -27.61
CA PRO A 410 -19.49 0.17 -28.46
C PRO A 410 -18.03 0.15 -27.99
N VAL A 411 -17.39 -1.01 -28.09
CA VAL A 411 -15.94 -1.17 -27.88
C VAL A 411 -15.30 -1.44 -29.23
N VAL A 412 -14.49 -0.48 -29.71
CA VAL A 412 -13.94 -0.49 -31.06
C VAL A 412 -12.43 -0.61 -30.97
N THR A 413 -11.83 -1.42 -31.85
CA THR A 413 -10.37 -1.55 -31.90
C THR A 413 -9.83 -1.17 -33.27
N LYS A 414 -8.70 -0.46 -33.29
CA LYS A 414 -8.00 -0.04 -34.51
C LYS A 414 -6.51 -0.33 -34.36
N VAL A 415 -5.86 -0.71 -35.46
CA VAL A 415 -4.40 -0.73 -35.57
C VAL A 415 -4.01 0.53 -36.33
N ILE A 416 -3.27 1.41 -35.67
CA ILE A 416 -2.86 2.72 -36.21
C ILE A 416 -1.40 2.99 -35.88
N GLY A 417 -0.80 3.98 -36.55
CA GLY A 417 0.56 4.41 -36.25
C GLY A 417 0.67 4.95 -34.81
N LYS A 418 1.80 4.70 -34.16
CA LYS A 418 2.04 5.15 -32.77
C LYS A 418 1.82 6.65 -32.58
N ASP A 419 2.29 7.47 -33.51
CA ASP A 419 2.14 8.94 -33.44
C ASP A 419 0.66 9.36 -33.55
N GLU A 420 -0.13 8.66 -34.37
CA GLU A 420 -1.57 8.88 -34.51
C GLU A 420 -2.32 8.47 -33.24
N ALA A 421 -1.93 7.36 -32.61
CA ALA A 421 -2.50 6.93 -31.34
C ALA A 421 -2.28 7.95 -30.24
N VAL A 422 -1.05 8.46 -30.10
CA VAL A 422 -0.73 9.53 -29.13
C VAL A 422 -1.51 10.81 -29.44
N ALA A 423 -1.63 11.20 -30.72
CA ALA A 423 -2.40 12.37 -31.13
C ALA A 423 -3.90 12.25 -30.83
N SER A 424 -4.45 11.02 -30.83
CA SER A 424 -5.84 10.74 -30.43
C SER A 424 -6.10 10.83 -28.92
N GLY A 425 -5.05 11.08 -28.11
CA GLY A 425 -5.13 11.10 -26.66
C GLY A 425 -5.18 9.72 -26.03
N ALA A 426 -4.76 8.68 -26.76
CA ALA A 426 -4.76 7.32 -26.23
C ALA A 426 -3.71 7.15 -25.13
N THR A 427 -4.10 6.53 -24.02
CA THR A 427 -3.19 6.28 -22.90
C THR A 427 -2.36 5.04 -23.20
N ALA A 428 -1.04 5.16 -23.04
CA ALA A 428 -0.12 4.03 -23.14
C ALA A 428 0.02 3.33 -21.78
N GLN A 429 0.11 2.01 -21.78
CA GLN A 429 0.37 1.26 -20.55
C GLN A 429 1.81 1.46 -20.07
N PHE A 430 1.99 1.46 -18.76
CA PHE A 430 3.29 1.65 -18.13
C PHE A 430 4.22 0.44 -18.37
N GLY A 431 5.39 0.68 -18.97
CA GLY A 431 6.48 -0.31 -19.07
C GLY A 431 6.52 -1.15 -20.34
N GLU A 432 5.55 -1.02 -21.24
CA GLU A 432 5.54 -1.76 -22.51
C GLU A 432 6.35 -1.07 -23.61
N LYS A 433 7.01 -1.86 -24.45
CA LYS A 433 7.64 -1.39 -25.70
C LYS A 433 6.64 -1.56 -26.83
N TYR A 434 6.27 -0.46 -27.46
CA TYR A 434 5.38 -0.44 -28.61
C TYR A 434 6.17 -0.38 -29.92
N GLY A 435 5.72 -1.16 -30.92
CA GLY A 435 6.21 -1.06 -32.30
C GLY A 435 5.70 0.19 -33.01
N ASP A 436 5.96 0.28 -34.31
CA ASP A 436 5.56 1.42 -35.15
C ASP A 436 4.03 1.48 -35.35
N GLU A 437 3.37 0.32 -35.34
CA GLU A 437 1.92 0.18 -35.29
C GLU A 437 1.47 -0.32 -33.91
N VAL A 438 0.38 0.24 -33.41
CA VAL A 438 -0.19 -0.10 -32.10
C VAL A 438 -1.68 -0.39 -32.23
N ARG A 439 -2.16 -1.34 -31.42
CA ARG A 439 -3.59 -1.60 -31.28
C ARG A 439 -4.17 -0.69 -30.20
N VAL A 440 -5.12 0.15 -30.59
CA VAL A 440 -5.86 1.03 -29.70
C VAL A 440 -7.27 0.50 -29.51
N VAL A 441 -7.71 0.47 -28.26
CA VAL A 441 -9.05 0.09 -27.84
C VAL A 441 -9.79 1.34 -27.39
N TYR A 442 -10.91 1.62 -28.02
CA TYR A 442 -11.80 2.72 -27.72
C TYR A 442 -13.05 2.19 -27.04
N ILE A 443 -13.40 2.74 -25.87
CA ILE A 443 -14.66 2.47 -25.20
C ILE A 443 -15.57 3.68 -25.43
N GLY A 444 -16.60 3.49 -26.26
CA GLY A 444 -17.36 4.57 -26.88
C GLY A 444 -16.86 4.89 -28.29
N ASN A 445 -17.65 5.68 -29.03
CA ASN A 445 -17.31 6.06 -30.40
C ASN A 445 -16.12 7.05 -30.40
N PRO A 446 -15.01 6.76 -31.12
CA PRO A 446 -13.83 7.64 -31.18
C PRO A 446 -14.13 9.06 -31.63
N ASP A 447 -15.15 9.24 -32.48
CA ASP A 447 -15.52 10.54 -33.04
C ASP A 447 -16.58 11.27 -32.17
N SER A 448 -16.85 10.75 -30.98
CA SER A 448 -17.87 11.26 -30.07
C SER A 448 -17.26 11.88 -28.82
N VAL A 449 -17.85 13.00 -28.38
CA VAL A 449 -17.56 13.61 -27.07
C VAL A 449 -17.88 12.70 -25.88
N ASN A 450 -18.60 11.59 -26.11
CA ASN A 450 -18.98 10.62 -25.09
C ASN A 450 -18.05 9.39 -25.04
N MET A 451 -16.87 9.45 -25.65
CA MET A 451 -15.83 8.43 -25.48
C MET A 451 -15.39 8.37 -24.00
N VAL A 452 -15.30 7.16 -23.45
CA VAL A 452 -14.92 6.92 -22.05
C VAL A 452 -13.40 6.89 -21.91
N THR A 453 -12.74 6.11 -22.75
CA THR A 453 -11.28 5.98 -22.77
C THR A 453 -10.81 5.45 -24.12
N ALA A 454 -9.56 5.75 -24.45
CA ALA A 454 -8.80 5.19 -25.55
C ALA A 454 -7.46 4.71 -24.98
N ASP A 455 -7.16 3.42 -25.13
CA ASP A 455 -5.99 2.81 -24.51
C ASP A 455 -5.24 1.93 -25.50
N LEU A 456 -3.90 1.97 -25.47
CA LEU A 456 -3.08 1.01 -26.20
C LEU A 456 -3.20 -0.33 -25.47
N CYS A 457 -3.86 -1.30 -26.10
CA CYS A 457 -4.12 -2.60 -25.48
C CYS A 457 -4.16 -3.73 -26.51
N GLY A 458 -3.33 -4.74 -26.27
CA GLY A 458 -3.29 -5.97 -27.04
C GLY A 458 -4.32 -7.02 -26.61
N GLY A 459 -5.08 -6.78 -25.54
CA GLY A 459 -6.00 -7.76 -24.96
C GLY A 459 -7.28 -8.02 -25.76
N THR A 460 -8.04 -9.02 -25.31
CA THR A 460 -9.38 -9.30 -25.82
C THR A 460 -10.43 -8.53 -25.01
N HIS A 461 -11.46 -8.03 -25.69
CA HIS A 461 -12.48 -7.17 -25.09
C HIS A 461 -13.88 -7.63 -25.50
N VAL A 462 -14.88 -7.20 -24.72
CA VAL A 462 -16.29 -7.35 -25.12
C VAL A 462 -16.60 -6.44 -26.32
N GLY A 463 -17.69 -6.71 -27.04
CA GLY A 463 -18.10 -5.87 -28.17
C GLY A 463 -18.80 -4.57 -27.74
N GLN A 464 -19.47 -4.60 -26.58
CA GLN A 464 -20.19 -3.47 -26.00
C GLN A 464 -20.14 -3.50 -24.47
N THR A 465 -20.16 -2.33 -23.83
CA THR A 465 -19.97 -2.24 -22.37
C THR A 465 -21.08 -2.94 -21.58
N GLY A 466 -22.28 -3.10 -22.13
CA GLY A 466 -23.39 -3.80 -21.47
C GLY A 466 -23.14 -5.29 -21.24
N GLU A 467 -22.23 -5.92 -22.00
CA GLU A 467 -21.83 -7.32 -21.80
C GLU A 467 -21.10 -7.55 -20.46
N ILE A 468 -20.58 -6.48 -19.83
CA ILE A 468 -19.96 -6.52 -18.49
C ILE A 468 -21.01 -6.87 -17.41
N GLY A 469 -22.28 -6.49 -17.62
CA GLY A 469 -23.35 -6.72 -16.67
C GLY A 469 -23.20 -5.88 -15.40
N LEU A 470 -23.13 -6.54 -14.23
CA LEU A 470 -22.87 -5.85 -12.96
C LEU A 470 -21.37 -5.64 -12.78
N PHE A 471 -20.96 -4.47 -12.28
CA PHE A 471 -19.60 -4.23 -11.80
C PHE A 471 -19.63 -3.94 -10.31
N ARG A 472 -18.72 -4.56 -9.56
CA ARG A 472 -18.61 -4.36 -8.11
C ARG A 472 -17.16 -4.33 -7.67
N ILE A 473 -16.77 -3.30 -6.93
CA ILE A 473 -15.50 -3.24 -6.20
C ILE A 473 -15.64 -4.10 -4.94
N THR A 474 -14.72 -5.06 -4.77
CA THR A 474 -14.72 -5.98 -3.63
C THR A 474 -13.75 -5.57 -2.54
N SER A 475 -12.63 -4.94 -2.91
CA SER A 475 -11.61 -4.55 -1.94
C SER A 475 -10.75 -3.36 -2.40
N GLU A 476 -10.19 -2.67 -1.41
CA GLU A 476 -9.15 -1.67 -1.58
C GLU A 476 -8.06 -1.89 -0.53
N SER A 477 -6.79 -1.83 -0.93
CA SER A 477 -5.65 -2.08 -0.02
C SER A 477 -4.35 -1.38 -0.42
N SER A 478 -3.41 -1.21 0.53
CA SER A 478 -2.06 -0.71 0.24
C SER A 478 -1.14 -1.86 -0.16
N VAL A 479 -0.53 -1.79 -1.35
CA VAL A 479 0.49 -2.76 -1.78
C VAL A 479 1.89 -2.28 -1.40
N ALA A 480 2.14 -0.99 -1.58
CA ALA A 480 3.39 -0.34 -1.24
C ALA A 480 3.13 1.15 -0.94
N ALA A 481 4.18 1.86 -0.53
CA ALA A 481 4.12 3.31 -0.37
C ALA A 481 3.64 4.00 -1.65
N GLY A 482 2.48 4.66 -1.58
CA GLY A 482 1.88 5.37 -2.71
C GLY A 482 1.26 4.49 -3.80
N ILE A 483 1.08 3.18 -3.53
CA ILE A 483 0.44 2.24 -4.46
C ILE A 483 -0.77 1.59 -3.79
N ARG A 484 -1.95 1.77 -4.39
CA ARG A 484 -3.22 1.20 -3.94
C ARG A 484 -3.68 0.13 -4.92
N ARG A 485 -4.21 -0.96 -4.41
CA ARG A 485 -4.83 -2.04 -5.18
C ARG A 485 -6.33 -1.97 -5.05
N ILE A 486 -7.00 -1.99 -6.18
CA ILE A 486 -8.45 -2.13 -6.30
C ILE A 486 -8.73 -3.51 -6.89
N GLU A 487 -9.59 -4.28 -6.23
CA GLU A 487 -10.12 -5.52 -6.79
C GLU A 487 -11.60 -5.35 -7.07
N ALA A 488 -12.03 -5.85 -8.21
CA ALA A 488 -13.41 -5.79 -8.65
C ALA A 488 -13.81 -7.06 -9.39
N VAL A 489 -15.10 -7.34 -9.40
CA VAL A 489 -15.71 -8.47 -10.09
C VAL A 489 -16.80 -7.98 -11.04
N THR A 490 -17.05 -8.75 -12.10
CA THR A 490 -18.07 -8.44 -13.10
C THR A 490 -19.12 -9.54 -13.21
N HIS A 491 -20.24 -9.22 -13.87
CA HIS A 491 -21.28 -10.14 -14.32
C HIS A 491 -21.76 -11.10 -13.21
N GLU A 492 -21.57 -12.42 -13.40
CA GLU A 492 -22.06 -13.45 -12.48
C GLU A 492 -21.28 -13.43 -11.15
N ASN A 493 -19.97 -13.14 -11.17
CA ASN A 493 -19.18 -13.03 -9.94
C ASN A 493 -19.62 -11.83 -9.10
N ALA A 494 -19.99 -10.72 -9.74
CA ALA A 494 -20.58 -9.56 -9.07
C ALA A 494 -21.96 -9.89 -8.48
N ARG A 495 -22.83 -10.55 -9.25
CA ARG A 495 -24.14 -11.00 -8.77
C ARG A 495 -24.02 -11.94 -7.56
N GLN A 496 -23.10 -12.91 -7.62
CA GLN A 496 -22.83 -13.84 -6.52
C GLN A 496 -22.28 -13.12 -5.29
N SER A 497 -21.42 -12.11 -5.47
CA SER A 497 -20.91 -11.29 -4.37
C SER A 497 -22.03 -10.55 -3.64
N TYR A 498 -22.96 -9.91 -4.36
CA TYR A 498 -24.14 -9.27 -3.74
C TYR A 498 -25.09 -10.28 -3.08
N ALA A 499 -25.33 -11.43 -3.72
CA ALA A 499 -26.16 -12.48 -3.14
C ALA A 499 -25.59 -13.02 -1.83
N ALA A 500 -24.29 -13.30 -1.77
CA ALA A 500 -23.61 -13.78 -0.56
C ALA A 500 -23.71 -12.79 0.60
N GLU A 501 -23.58 -11.48 0.32
CA GLU A 501 -23.75 -10.44 1.34
C GLU A 501 -25.21 -10.31 1.81
N ALA A 502 -26.17 -10.38 0.88
CA ALA A 502 -27.59 -10.37 1.21
C ALA A 502 -27.97 -11.57 2.09
N ASP A 503 -27.45 -12.76 1.77
CA ASP A 503 -27.68 -13.98 2.55
C ASP A 503 -27.03 -13.89 3.93
N LEU A 504 -25.82 -13.31 4.03
CA LEU A 504 -25.18 -13.02 5.32
C LEU A 504 -26.04 -12.10 6.19
N LEU A 505 -26.49 -10.96 5.64
CA LEU A 505 -27.36 -10.03 6.36
C LEU A 505 -28.67 -10.68 6.80
N LYS A 506 -29.27 -11.50 5.94
CA LYS A 506 -30.50 -12.24 6.25
C LYS A 506 -30.26 -13.27 7.36
N SER A 507 -29.13 -13.97 7.34
CA SER A 507 -28.76 -14.92 8.40
C SER A 507 -28.59 -14.24 9.75
N LEU A 508 -27.92 -13.08 9.78
CA LEU A 508 -27.74 -12.28 10.99
C LEU A 508 -29.07 -11.74 11.52
N ALA A 509 -29.95 -11.27 10.62
CA ALA A 509 -31.27 -10.78 10.98
C ALA A 509 -32.12 -11.88 11.64
N VAL A 510 -32.07 -13.11 11.11
CA VAL A 510 -32.73 -14.29 11.70
C VAL A 510 -32.16 -14.61 13.08
N GLN A 511 -30.83 -14.66 13.23
CA GLN A 511 -30.19 -14.96 14.51
C GLN A 511 -30.53 -13.93 15.58
N LEU A 512 -30.56 -12.64 15.22
CA LEU A 512 -30.86 -11.54 16.14
C LEU A 512 -32.36 -11.26 16.31
N LYS A 513 -33.21 -12.03 15.61
CA LYS A 513 -34.68 -11.91 15.58
C LYS A 513 -35.12 -10.48 15.24
N THR A 514 -34.54 -9.91 14.20
CA THR A 514 -34.80 -8.53 13.74
C THR A 514 -34.88 -8.48 12.22
N LYS A 515 -35.18 -7.31 11.63
CA LYS A 515 -35.10 -7.10 10.18
C LYS A 515 -33.68 -6.69 9.81
N ALA A 516 -33.26 -6.97 8.57
CA ALA A 516 -31.93 -6.57 8.09
C ALA A 516 -31.70 -5.05 8.20
N SER A 517 -32.73 -4.23 7.95
CA SER A 517 -32.70 -2.77 8.13
C SER A 517 -32.44 -2.32 9.57
N ASP A 518 -32.85 -3.14 10.53
CA ASP A 518 -32.85 -2.81 11.96
C ASP A 518 -31.63 -3.42 12.67
N LEU A 519 -30.77 -4.17 11.93
CA LEU A 519 -29.55 -4.78 12.45
C LEU A 519 -28.64 -3.78 13.17
N PRO A 520 -28.34 -2.57 12.64
CA PRO A 520 -27.47 -1.62 13.34
C PRO A 520 -28.01 -1.22 14.71
N GLU A 521 -29.32 -0.94 14.79
CA GLU A 521 -29.98 -0.57 16.04
C GLU A 521 -30.06 -1.75 17.02
N ARG A 522 -30.36 -2.95 16.52
CA ARG A 522 -30.39 -4.18 17.31
C ARG A 522 -29.02 -4.50 17.91
N ILE A 523 -27.95 -4.38 17.12
CA ILE A 523 -26.56 -4.57 17.56
C ILE A 523 -26.21 -3.52 18.62
N LYS A 524 -26.52 -2.25 18.39
CA LYS A 524 -26.30 -1.18 19.37
C LYS A 524 -27.02 -1.45 20.69
N THR A 525 -28.26 -1.93 20.62
CA THR A 525 -29.05 -2.32 21.80
C THR A 525 -28.39 -3.46 22.54
N LEU A 526 -27.98 -4.53 21.86
CA LEU A 526 -27.31 -5.68 22.46
C LEU A 526 -25.96 -5.31 23.09
N GLN A 527 -25.15 -4.48 22.42
CA GLN A 527 -23.89 -3.98 22.97
C GLN A 527 -24.12 -3.11 24.22
N SER A 528 -25.17 -2.29 24.22
CA SER A 528 -25.53 -1.48 25.39
C SER A 528 -26.05 -2.35 26.54
N GLY A 529 -26.81 -3.39 26.24
CA GLY A 529 -27.29 -4.39 27.20
C GLY A 529 -26.12 -5.16 27.82
N ALA A 530 -25.23 -5.71 26.99
CA ALA A 530 -24.04 -6.42 27.46
C ALA A 530 -23.14 -5.55 28.37
N LYS A 531 -22.99 -4.25 28.06
CA LYS A 531 -22.28 -3.29 28.93
C LYS A 531 -23.01 -2.98 30.25
N LYS A 532 -24.35 -3.06 30.26
CA LYS A 532 -25.14 -2.89 31.49
C LYS A 532 -25.10 -4.14 32.34
N ASP A 533 -25.26 -5.32 31.73
CA ASP A 533 -25.22 -6.60 32.43
C ASP A 533 -23.82 -6.88 32.98
N SER A 534 -22.75 -6.50 32.27
CA SER A 534 -21.39 -6.55 32.80
C SER A 534 -21.18 -5.62 34.01
N LYS A 535 -21.84 -4.45 34.01
CA LYS A 535 -21.81 -3.52 35.16
C LYS A 535 -22.69 -3.98 36.33
N ALA A 536 -23.81 -4.64 36.05
CA ALA A 536 -24.71 -5.19 37.06
C ALA A 536 -24.12 -6.44 37.72
N ALA A 537 -23.47 -7.31 36.95
CA ALA A 537 -22.71 -8.45 37.48
C ALA A 537 -21.51 -8.01 38.35
N ALA A 538 -20.96 -6.82 38.09
CA ALA A 538 -19.93 -6.20 38.91
C ALA A 538 -20.50 -5.35 40.09
N SER A 539 -21.82 -5.24 40.24
CA SER A 539 -22.41 -4.44 41.33
C SER A 539 -22.39 -5.22 42.64
N VAL A 540 -21.65 -4.70 43.62
CA VAL A 540 -21.54 -5.27 44.96
C VAL A 540 -22.81 -4.96 45.75
N ASP A 541 -23.42 -5.97 46.40
CA ASP A 541 -24.56 -5.74 47.31
C ASP A 541 -24.10 -5.05 48.60
N VAL A 542 -24.12 -3.72 48.57
CA VAL A 542 -23.76 -2.87 49.70
C VAL A 542 -24.69 -3.09 50.90
N GLY A 543 -25.95 -3.49 50.69
CA GLY A 543 -26.91 -3.74 51.77
C GLY A 543 -26.48 -4.88 52.69
N ALA A 544 -26.02 -5.99 52.10
CA ALA A 544 -25.50 -7.13 52.86
C ALA A 544 -24.20 -6.80 53.63
N LEU A 545 -23.35 -5.92 53.07
CA LEU A 545 -22.08 -5.51 53.69
C LEU A 545 -22.27 -4.58 54.90
N ILE A 546 -23.31 -3.75 54.91
CA ILE A 546 -23.65 -2.91 56.08
C ILE A 546 -23.99 -3.76 57.30
N GLY A 547 -24.62 -4.92 57.10
CA GLY A 547 -24.91 -5.86 58.18
C GLY A 547 -23.67 -6.44 58.87
N LYS A 548 -22.49 -6.33 58.24
CA LYS A 548 -21.19 -6.75 58.78
C LYS A 548 -20.44 -5.60 59.50
N ALA A 549 -21.07 -4.43 59.67
CA ALA A 549 -20.44 -3.31 60.34
C ALA A 549 -20.28 -3.58 61.84
N GLU A 550 -19.05 -3.49 62.33
CA GLU A 550 -18.69 -3.66 63.73
C GLU A 550 -18.39 -2.29 64.39
N ALA A 551 -18.50 -2.19 65.71
CA ALA A 551 -18.13 -0.98 66.45
C ALA A 551 -16.61 -0.76 66.40
N PHE A 552 -16.19 0.48 66.15
CA PHE A 552 -14.79 0.87 66.01
C PHE A 552 -14.55 2.24 66.65
N LYS A 553 -13.60 2.34 67.59
CA LYS A 553 -13.16 3.58 68.24
C LYS A 553 -14.29 4.62 68.48
N GLY A 554 -15.09 4.42 69.52
CA GLY A 554 -16.22 5.31 69.85
C GLY A 554 -17.49 4.93 69.10
N GLU A 555 -18.16 5.89 68.47
CA GLU A 555 -19.40 5.67 67.69
C GLU A 555 -19.14 5.27 66.23
N SER A 556 -17.88 5.22 65.79
CA SER A 556 -17.52 4.86 64.41
C SER A 556 -17.67 3.36 64.14
N LYS A 557 -17.70 3.00 62.85
CA LYS A 557 -17.88 1.62 62.40
C LYS A 557 -16.70 1.11 61.58
N LEU A 558 -16.48 -0.20 61.62
CA LEU A 558 -15.53 -0.88 60.76
C LEU A 558 -16.25 -1.94 59.92
N VAL A 559 -16.08 -1.88 58.60
CA VAL A 559 -16.58 -2.89 57.66
C VAL A 559 -15.39 -3.54 56.99
N VAL A 560 -15.16 -4.82 57.26
CA VAL A 560 -14.14 -5.62 56.57
C VAL A 560 -14.82 -6.81 55.92
N ALA A 561 -14.73 -6.93 54.60
CA ALA A 561 -15.39 -8.03 53.90
C ALA A 561 -14.69 -8.43 52.60
N GLU A 562 -14.73 -9.73 52.34
CA GLU A 562 -14.47 -10.29 51.02
C GLU A 562 -15.74 -10.18 50.17
N VAL A 563 -15.56 -9.74 48.92
CA VAL A 563 -16.59 -9.63 47.90
C VAL A 563 -16.20 -10.55 46.76
N GLU A 564 -17.05 -11.53 46.46
CA GLU A 564 -16.76 -12.51 45.42
C GLU A 564 -16.91 -11.90 44.01
N GLY A 565 -15.92 -12.11 43.13
CA GLY A 565 -16.00 -11.76 41.70
C GLY A 565 -16.02 -10.27 41.34
N ALA A 566 -15.63 -9.38 42.27
CA ALA A 566 -15.61 -7.94 42.03
C ALA A 566 -14.22 -7.45 41.59
N ASP A 567 -14.15 -6.65 40.53
CA ASP A 567 -12.90 -5.99 40.14
C ASP A 567 -12.58 -4.77 41.03
N GLY A 568 -11.38 -4.21 40.87
CA GLY A 568 -10.94 -3.08 41.70
C GLY A 568 -11.81 -1.82 41.58
N GLU A 569 -12.46 -1.59 40.44
CA GLU A 569 -13.33 -0.41 40.27
C GLU A 569 -14.70 -0.66 40.92
N ALA A 570 -15.24 -1.88 40.81
CA ALA A 570 -16.44 -2.31 41.52
C ALA A 570 -16.27 -2.18 43.05
N LEU A 571 -15.14 -2.65 43.58
CA LEU A 571 -14.79 -2.50 45.00
C LEU A 571 -14.69 -1.03 45.41
N ARG A 572 -14.09 -0.18 44.57
CA ARG A 572 -13.96 1.25 44.83
C ARG A 572 -15.31 1.95 44.95
N VAL A 573 -16.23 1.65 44.02
CA VAL A 573 -17.59 2.18 44.06
C VAL A 573 -18.33 1.70 45.31
N ALA A 574 -18.18 0.43 45.68
CA ALA A 574 -18.80 -0.14 46.88
C ALA A 574 -18.26 0.48 48.19
N VAL A 575 -16.95 0.74 48.27
CA VAL A 575 -16.32 1.40 49.42
C VAL A 575 -16.84 2.83 49.60
N GLU A 576 -16.99 3.58 48.52
CA GLU A 576 -17.51 4.96 48.58
C GLU A 576 -19.00 4.98 48.99
N ASP A 577 -19.84 4.07 48.48
CA ASP A 577 -21.24 3.96 48.90
C ASP A 577 -21.36 3.54 50.38
N LEU A 578 -20.58 2.55 50.82
CA LEU A 578 -20.53 2.11 52.22
C LEU A 578 -20.15 3.25 53.16
N LYS A 579 -19.12 4.03 52.83
CA LYS A 579 -18.72 5.22 53.60
C LYS A 579 -19.88 6.22 53.75
N GLY A 580 -20.65 6.44 52.69
CA GLY A 580 -21.82 7.31 52.72
C GLY A 580 -22.95 6.80 53.62
N ARG A 581 -23.08 5.48 53.78
CA ARG A 581 -24.17 4.83 54.52
C ARG A 581 -23.86 4.50 55.98
N ILE A 582 -22.59 4.31 56.34
CA ILE A 582 -22.18 4.02 57.72
C ILE A 582 -22.00 5.27 58.59
N GLY A 583 -21.99 6.46 57.98
CA GLY A 583 -21.84 7.75 58.67
C GLY A 583 -20.40 8.07 59.03
N SER A 584 -19.86 7.40 60.05
CA SER A 584 -18.47 7.51 60.52
C SER A 584 -17.84 6.13 60.58
N GLY A 585 -16.69 5.92 59.92
CA GLY A 585 -16.05 4.61 59.91
C GLY A 585 -14.96 4.38 58.87
N VAL A 586 -14.48 3.14 58.88
CA VAL A 586 -13.46 2.60 57.98
C VAL A 586 -14.07 1.42 57.22
N VAL A 587 -13.85 1.38 55.90
CA VAL A 587 -14.28 0.28 55.04
C VAL A 587 -13.07 -0.31 54.37
N LEU A 588 -12.93 -1.63 54.41
CA LEU A 588 -11.88 -2.40 53.74
C LEU A 588 -12.53 -3.58 53.02
N LEU A 589 -12.50 -3.54 51.69
CA LEU A 589 -13.03 -4.63 50.85
C LEU A 589 -11.91 -5.29 50.04
N GLY A 590 -12.06 -6.59 49.82
CA GLY A 590 -11.15 -7.38 49.01
C GLY A 590 -11.88 -8.35 48.10
N SER A 591 -11.30 -8.65 46.96
CA SER A 591 -11.81 -9.67 46.03
C SER A 591 -10.67 -10.39 45.33
N ALA A 592 -10.91 -11.63 44.92
CA ALA A 592 -10.03 -12.38 44.03
C ALA A 592 -10.74 -12.63 42.70
N THR A 593 -10.06 -12.33 41.59
CA THR A 593 -10.49 -12.71 40.25
C THR A 593 -9.29 -13.29 39.50
N GLU A 594 -9.43 -14.52 38.97
CA GLU A 594 -8.40 -15.21 38.19
C GLU A 594 -7.00 -15.23 38.85
N GLY A 595 -6.96 -15.42 40.18
CA GLY A 595 -5.70 -15.51 40.95
C GLY A 595 -5.03 -14.18 41.27
N LYS A 596 -5.66 -13.03 40.95
CA LYS A 596 -5.22 -11.70 41.39
C LYS A 596 -6.16 -11.14 42.44
N VAL A 597 -5.58 -10.64 43.53
CA VAL A 597 -6.34 -10.01 44.61
C VAL A 597 -6.36 -8.50 44.41
N ALA A 598 -7.55 -7.90 44.48
CA ALA A 598 -7.78 -6.47 44.54
C ALA A 598 -8.25 -6.07 45.95
N ILE A 599 -7.68 -5.00 46.51
CA ILE A 599 -8.00 -4.46 47.83
C ILE A 599 -8.30 -2.97 47.70
N VAL A 600 -9.41 -2.52 48.31
CA VAL A 600 -9.78 -1.11 48.40
C VAL A 600 -10.15 -0.77 49.83
N ALA A 601 -9.57 0.31 50.35
CA ALA A 601 -9.93 0.84 51.66
C ALA A 601 -10.37 2.30 51.55
N GLY A 602 -11.30 2.70 52.41
CA GLY A 602 -11.73 4.08 52.51
C GLY A 602 -12.09 4.46 53.94
N VAL A 603 -11.85 5.72 54.26
CA VAL A 603 -12.00 6.29 55.62
C VAL A 603 -12.89 7.53 55.51
N THR A 604 -13.87 7.67 56.41
CA THR A 604 -14.74 8.86 56.47
C THR A 604 -13.97 10.09 56.96
N LYS A 605 -14.43 11.29 56.58
CA LYS A 605 -13.66 12.53 56.75
C LYS A 605 -13.27 12.85 58.19
N ASP A 606 -14.13 12.48 59.13
CA ASP A 606 -13.96 12.70 60.57
C ASP A 606 -12.85 11.83 61.20
N LEU A 607 -12.48 10.73 60.55
CA LEU A 607 -11.39 9.83 60.99
C LEU A 607 -10.06 10.09 60.27
N ILE A 608 -10.04 11.00 59.29
CA ILE A 608 -8.81 11.37 58.58
C ILE A 608 -7.85 12.07 59.55
N GLY A 609 -6.65 11.52 59.69
CA GLY A 609 -5.61 12.00 60.62
C GLY A 609 -5.42 11.08 61.83
N SER A 610 -6.42 10.26 62.18
CA SER A 610 -6.28 9.16 63.15
C SER A 610 -6.14 7.80 62.46
N VAL A 611 -6.75 7.62 61.29
CA VAL A 611 -6.65 6.43 60.44
C VAL A 611 -6.41 6.85 58.99
N SER A 612 -5.65 6.05 58.23
CA SER A 612 -5.24 6.34 56.86
C SER A 612 -5.55 5.15 55.94
N ALA A 613 -6.40 5.37 54.93
CA ALA A 613 -6.71 4.35 53.92
C ALA A 613 -5.45 3.86 53.20
N GLY A 614 -4.50 4.77 52.95
CA GLY A 614 -3.22 4.46 52.31
C GLY A 614 -2.38 3.47 53.12
N ASP A 615 -2.38 3.58 54.44
CA ASP A 615 -1.59 2.69 55.32
C ASP A 615 -2.26 1.33 55.50
N ILE A 616 -3.60 1.31 55.60
CA ILE A 616 -4.40 0.07 55.58
C ILE A 616 -4.12 -0.74 54.31
N VAL A 617 -4.15 -0.10 53.14
CA VAL A 617 -3.94 -0.78 51.86
C VAL A 617 -2.48 -1.24 51.69
N LYS A 618 -1.50 -0.45 52.14
CA LYS A 618 -0.08 -0.89 52.14
C LYS A 618 0.12 -2.15 52.98
N ALA A 619 -0.48 -2.20 54.17
CA ALA A 619 -0.41 -3.36 55.04
C ALA A 619 -1.10 -4.58 54.42
N ALA A 620 -2.32 -4.40 53.91
CA ALA A 620 -3.10 -5.45 53.26
C ALA A 620 -2.39 -6.04 52.03
N CYS A 621 -1.88 -5.18 51.13
CA CYS A 621 -1.17 -5.63 49.95
C CYS A 621 0.20 -6.22 50.29
N GLY A 622 0.91 -5.71 51.30
CA GLY A 622 2.20 -6.22 51.73
C GLY A 622 2.15 -7.68 52.21
N ALA A 623 1.08 -8.05 52.91
CA ALA A 623 0.86 -9.43 53.38
C ALA A 623 0.74 -10.45 52.24
N ILE A 624 0.26 -10.02 51.07
CA ILE A 624 0.08 -10.89 49.89
C ILE A 624 1.12 -10.62 48.79
N GLY A 625 2.31 -10.11 49.16
CA GLY A 625 3.40 -9.82 48.23
C GLY A 625 3.08 -8.76 47.17
N GLY A 626 2.07 -7.94 47.43
CA GLY A 626 1.53 -6.92 46.53
C GLY A 626 2.00 -5.50 46.81
N LYS A 627 1.45 -4.55 46.06
CA LYS A 627 1.65 -3.11 46.27
C LYS A 627 0.31 -2.39 46.21
N GLY A 628 0.18 -1.36 47.04
CA GLY A 628 -1.01 -0.53 47.09
C GLY A 628 -0.70 0.85 47.67
N GLY A 629 -1.58 1.81 47.37
CA GLY A 629 -1.39 3.19 47.77
C GLY A 629 -2.58 4.06 47.38
N GLY A 630 -2.60 5.28 47.92
CA GLY A 630 -3.68 6.23 47.68
C GLY A 630 -3.67 7.35 48.70
N ARG A 631 -4.78 8.09 48.73
CA ARG A 631 -4.96 9.22 49.64
C ARG A 631 -5.50 8.74 50.98
N PRO A 632 -5.36 9.50 52.08
CA PRO A 632 -5.85 9.11 53.40
C PRO A 632 -7.34 8.73 53.43
N GLU A 633 -8.16 9.31 52.56
CA GLU A 633 -9.60 9.06 52.43
C GLU A 633 -9.97 7.82 51.60
N LEU A 634 -9.10 7.40 50.67
CA LEU A 634 -9.34 6.31 49.73
C LEU A 634 -8.02 5.80 49.12
N ALA A 635 -7.79 4.50 49.20
CA ALA A 635 -6.62 3.85 48.62
C ALA A 635 -6.96 2.50 48.01
N MET A 636 -6.13 2.06 47.06
CA MET A 636 -6.32 0.80 46.33
C MET A 636 -4.99 0.10 46.07
N GLY A 637 -5.05 -1.21 45.92
CA GLY A 637 -3.88 -2.02 45.59
C GLY A 637 -4.24 -3.45 45.27
N GLY A 638 -3.22 -4.26 45.08
CA GLY A 638 -3.40 -5.68 44.80
C GLY A 638 -2.14 -6.50 44.94
N GLY A 639 -2.29 -7.82 44.86
CA GLY A 639 -1.20 -8.79 45.02
C GLY A 639 -1.62 -10.19 44.57
N ALA A 640 -0.78 -11.17 44.88
CA ALA A 640 -0.95 -12.58 44.50
C ALA A 640 -0.88 -13.44 45.77
N GLY A 641 -2.02 -13.55 46.47
CA GLY A 641 -2.12 -14.25 47.76
C GLY A 641 -3.58 -14.43 48.19
N SER A 642 -3.82 -14.68 49.48
CA SER A 642 -5.18 -14.88 50.01
C SER A 642 -5.89 -13.56 50.32
N VAL A 643 -7.15 -13.40 49.88
CA VAL A 643 -7.97 -12.23 50.24
C VAL A 643 -8.14 -12.14 51.75
N ALA A 644 -8.38 -13.26 52.43
CA ALA A 644 -8.54 -13.31 53.87
C ALA A 644 -7.28 -12.83 54.63
N GLU A 645 -6.09 -13.17 54.13
CA GLU A 645 -4.82 -12.73 54.70
C GLU A 645 -4.61 -11.23 54.53
N ALA A 646 -4.88 -10.69 53.33
CA ALA A 646 -4.82 -9.25 53.07
C ALA A 646 -5.81 -8.46 53.93
N LEU A 647 -7.06 -8.96 54.06
CA LEU A 647 -8.09 -8.32 54.88
C LEU A 647 -7.73 -8.33 56.38
N ALA A 648 -7.15 -9.43 56.88
CA ALA A 648 -6.68 -9.51 58.27
C ALA A 648 -5.54 -8.52 58.55
N ALA A 649 -4.56 -8.43 57.65
CA ALA A 649 -3.44 -7.48 57.77
C ALA A 649 -3.91 -6.02 57.69
N GLY A 650 -4.81 -5.70 56.75
CA GLY A 650 -5.40 -4.37 56.64
C GLY A 650 -6.26 -4.00 57.84
N ARG A 651 -7.03 -4.95 58.39
CA ARG A 651 -7.80 -4.77 59.63
C ARG A 651 -6.91 -4.47 60.83
N GLY A 652 -5.73 -5.09 60.94
CA GLY A 652 -4.77 -4.82 62.00
C GLY A 652 -4.08 -3.44 61.90
N ALA A 653 -4.06 -2.84 60.70
CA ALA A 653 -3.50 -1.51 60.46
C ALA A 653 -4.50 -0.36 60.70
N ALA A 654 -5.80 -0.65 60.79
CA ALA A 654 -6.87 0.30 61.12
C ALA A 654 -7.04 0.44 62.64
#